data_AF-A0A2G1YWI3-F1
#
_entry.id   AF-A0A2G1YWI3-F1
#
_cell.length_a   1.000
_cell.length_b   1.000
_cell.length_c   1.000
_cell.angle_alpha   90.00
_cell.angle_beta   90.00
_cell.angle_gamma   90.00
#
_symmetry.space_group_name_H-M   'P 1'
#
loop_
_entity.id
_entity.type
_entity.pdbx_description
1 polymer ?
#
loop_
_entity_poly.entity_id
_entity_poly.type
_entity_poly.pdbx_seq_one_letter_code
_entity_poly.pdbx_strand_id
1 'polypeptide(L)'
;MKSIDLKTLLLGGSLLAGTFAYSTMGYAQETPVNENEAVEVTAADEEDENNVYDNIVVTGSRLSRDAFTSVSPLQVIDAELSRDLGLIEASQILQTATVAAGTQIDTTFGGFVLDNGPGAETVDLRGLGANRNLILLNGRRVAPAGIEGAPSSPDLSLLPSGLIQKYDIVLDGASAIYGSDAIAGVVNAVLKTDVEGFEISGSYSVPEQSNGQQFALDATYGINSDRGFVMVGASYRKTEEVKYRDRDFLNNCNTNLEVTTEGEIRTVDISSTIGQRPDECKVQGLAGRILAPLFGSIYNRGDGTGNLIIPGFSESSQFGIGFDQDQDGVTDVTFQDFAINGRDLDRSLFPENERYNLAAFGEYTFDGDSNLTPFFEVVYSKRETFSANSGDFQLFPIVPANNPFNPCNPAAANGVDCGLAYDAMLNDPVFASAVAANFGLTPAQFRDFGIVDLFAGPIGAQSVQPVVSVEGDRTRVSADIEQIRGVFGFKADLPQINFGSFQNWSGEAYVSISRSTGNASRPGIRGDRLNFALGVGSSAPCVAAPGAQLSASVTDGCVPVNLFADSLYSGVVGDFATQAERDYLFDSRDFKTKVDQTIWNVFLQGDVAETSAGTVSLGFGGEVRVDSIDSIPDDIANDGLFFGFFSDEGANGSKITKEAFAEMFIPLVADKTFVKRLNLELSGRVTKDEFYPTAFTYSAKAEYSPFDSLTFKGTAGTSYRAPNVRENFLNQQTGFGNFSDPCFAPDLAVDPITGAVTGIDGRTQQTLDNCIAVGIDPTTFGLGLVATSVEIGRGGATDLSEEQSQSFTAGFAFEQPWIDDVDLTLGATYWNINIDNTIIEPGGQFLINECFINQPNLSSPFCSRITRDGSGNISFIDGGFINRDNETAEGVDVNVRYRQEVTVFERPITLRASINATRLIERNTVQSIPGQTALTETFVGEQAFPKWQAQGIARITYDDFTFAWQTRFLDSITADEDILENDVFGSTADGNAQTCSGVAAGDVDCHNVNTIDRYFVHGASVAYRKDDWSIGAGVRNIFDKAPPRIDTASIFGRNNTPLGSGYDLNGRVFFVNATKSFR
;
A
#
# COMPACT_ATOMS: atom_id res chain seq x y z
N MET A 1 -11.94 29.93 -12.61
CA MET A 1 -12.73 29.69 -13.84
C MET A 1 -14.16 29.36 -13.37
N LYS A 2 -15.22 29.96 -13.94
CA LYS A 2 -16.59 29.86 -13.41
C LYS A 2 -17.08 28.39 -13.35
N SER A 3 -17.63 27.98 -12.20
CA SER A 3 -18.19 26.66 -11.94
C SER A 3 -19.29 26.30 -12.93
N ILE A 4 -19.10 25.21 -13.66
CA ILE A 4 -20.15 24.59 -14.47
C ILE A 4 -20.92 23.63 -13.56
N ASP A 5 -22.20 23.93 -13.33
CA ASP A 5 -23.09 23.10 -12.50
C ASP A 5 -23.54 21.85 -13.29
N LEU A 6 -22.77 20.78 -13.17
CA LEU A 6 -22.99 19.47 -13.81
C LEU A 6 -24.36 18.85 -13.49
N LYS A 7 -25.01 19.23 -12.38
CA LYS A 7 -26.33 18.69 -12.00
C LYS A 7 -27.42 19.05 -13.01
N THR A 8 -27.26 20.19 -13.69
CA THR A 8 -28.24 20.65 -14.69
C THR A 8 -28.06 19.92 -16.05
N LEU A 9 -26.87 19.39 -16.32
CA LEU A 9 -26.57 18.66 -17.57
C LEU A 9 -27.04 17.20 -17.51
N LEU A 10 -26.96 16.57 -16.32
CA LEU A 10 -27.42 15.19 -16.09
C LEU A 10 -28.95 15.02 -16.15
N LEU A 11 -29.72 16.05 -15.79
CA LEU A 11 -31.18 16.05 -15.91
C LEU A 11 -31.70 16.33 -17.33
N GLY A 12 -30.84 16.84 -18.23
CA GLY A 12 -31.19 17.09 -19.64
C GLY A 12 -31.02 15.88 -20.56
N GLY A 13 -30.18 14.89 -20.17
CA GLY A 13 -29.87 13.72 -20.99
C GLY A 13 -30.88 12.57 -20.93
N SER A 14 -31.76 12.55 -19.92
CA SER A 14 -32.64 11.40 -19.62
C SER A 14 -33.99 11.40 -20.37
N LEU A 15 -34.26 12.38 -21.23
CA LEU A 15 -35.56 12.58 -21.88
C LEU A 15 -35.59 12.38 -23.41
N LEU A 16 -34.48 11.99 -24.05
CA LEU A 16 -34.37 11.85 -25.52
C LEU A 16 -34.27 10.40 -26.05
N ALA A 17 -34.34 9.38 -25.18
CA ALA A 17 -34.32 7.97 -25.59
C ALA A 17 -35.70 7.38 -25.98
N GLY A 18 -36.76 8.19 -25.97
CA GLY A 18 -38.11 7.75 -26.31
C GLY A 18 -38.62 8.42 -27.59
N THR A 19 -38.88 7.62 -28.62
CA THR A 19 -39.57 7.92 -29.89
C THR A 19 -38.69 8.24 -31.10
N PHE A 20 -38.36 7.21 -31.89
CA PHE A 20 -38.54 7.20 -33.35
C PHE A 20 -38.54 5.75 -33.86
N ALA A 21 -39.74 5.19 -34.00
CA ALA A 21 -40.01 4.03 -34.85
C ALA A 21 -41.11 4.44 -35.82
N TYR A 22 -40.78 4.63 -37.10
CA TYR A 22 -41.68 4.38 -38.23
C TYR A 22 -40.87 4.11 -39.50
N SER A 23 -41.17 2.96 -40.08
CA SER A 23 -40.64 2.29 -41.27
C SER A 23 -40.83 3.04 -42.60
N THR A 24 -39.94 2.80 -43.56
CA THR A 24 -40.33 2.55 -44.97
C THR A 24 -39.44 1.48 -45.60
N MET A 25 -40.07 0.40 -46.11
CA MET A 25 -39.47 -0.61 -46.99
C MET A 25 -39.16 -0.01 -48.36
N GLY A 26 -38.06 -0.45 -48.98
CA GLY A 26 -37.77 -0.30 -50.41
C GLY A 26 -37.25 -1.62 -50.97
N TYR A 27 -37.99 -2.21 -51.91
CA TYR A 27 -37.65 -3.45 -52.61
C TYR A 27 -36.89 -3.19 -53.93
N ALA A 28 -36.21 -4.26 -54.39
CA ALA A 28 -35.73 -4.58 -55.74
C ALA A 28 -34.29 -4.13 -56.06
N GLN A 29 -33.44 -4.92 -56.74
CA GLN A 29 -33.74 -5.83 -57.86
C GLN A 29 -32.58 -6.82 -58.12
N GLU A 30 -32.88 -8.10 -58.35
CA GLU A 30 -31.96 -9.11 -58.91
C GLU A 30 -31.83 -8.95 -60.44
N THR A 31 -30.64 -9.23 -61.01
CA THR A 31 -30.47 -9.76 -62.38
C THR A 31 -29.07 -10.44 -62.54
N PRO A 32 -28.87 -11.36 -63.52
CA PRO A 32 -28.19 -12.63 -63.25
C PRO A 32 -27.03 -13.02 -64.21
N VAL A 33 -26.40 -14.18 -63.92
CA VAL A 33 -25.64 -15.13 -64.78
C VAL A 33 -24.18 -14.79 -65.13
N ASN A 34 -23.21 -15.66 -64.76
CA ASN A 34 -22.71 -16.75 -65.64
C ASN A 34 -21.73 -17.72 -64.96
N GLU A 35 -21.99 -19.02 -65.10
CA GLU A 35 -21.09 -20.13 -64.79
C GLU A 35 -20.18 -20.42 -66.01
N ASN A 36 -18.86 -20.51 -65.77
CA ASN A 36 -17.92 -21.52 -66.28
C ASN A 36 -16.48 -20.97 -66.30
N GLU A 37 -15.64 -21.41 -65.36
CA GLU A 37 -14.26 -21.84 -65.63
C GLU A 37 -13.74 -22.70 -64.47
N ALA A 38 -12.89 -23.68 -64.80
CA ALA A 38 -12.56 -24.83 -63.97
C ALA A 38 -11.39 -24.59 -63.01
N VAL A 39 -11.56 -25.10 -61.78
CA VAL A 39 -10.58 -25.66 -60.81
C VAL A 39 -9.12 -25.19 -60.92
N GLU A 40 -8.72 -24.35 -59.96
CA GLU A 40 -7.37 -24.36 -59.36
C GLU A 40 -7.52 -24.57 -57.85
N VAL A 41 -6.76 -25.53 -57.30
CA VAL A 41 -6.73 -25.84 -55.86
C VAL A 41 -5.80 -24.84 -55.19
N THR A 42 -6.37 -23.81 -54.59
CA THR A 42 -5.71 -22.95 -53.60
C THR A 42 -6.46 -23.12 -52.29
N ALA A 43 -5.75 -23.56 -51.25
CA ALA A 43 -6.26 -23.56 -49.88
C ALA A 43 -6.82 -22.17 -49.57
N ALA A 44 -8.11 -22.10 -49.31
CA ALA A 44 -8.73 -20.90 -48.75
C ALA A 44 -8.39 -20.89 -47.27
N ASP A 45 -7.47 -20.01 -46.88
CA ASP A 45 -7.48 -19.42 -45.55
C ASP A 45 -8.70 -18.50 -45.53
N GLU A 46 -9.79 -18.96 -44.92
CA GLU A 46 -10.89 -18.06 -44.54
C GLU A 46 -10.39 -17.26 -43.33
N GLU A 47 -10.16 -15.97 -43.55
CA GLU A 47 -9.88 -14.97 -42.51
C GLU A 47 -11.06 -14.90 -41.55
N ASP A 48 -10.87 -15.48 -40.37
CA ASP A 48 -11.79 -15.34 -39.24
C ASP A 48 -11.40 -14.05 -38.47
N GLU A 49 -11.95 -12.91 -38.89
CA GLU A 49 -11.69 -11.55 -38.35
C GLU A 49 -12.03 -11.37 -36.85
N ASN A 50 -12.45 -12.42 -36.13
CA ASN A 50 -12.77 -12.36 -34.69
C ASN A 50 -11.79 -13.14 -33.78
N ASN A 51 -10.69 -13.68 -34.32
CA ASN A 51 -9.70 -14.39 -33.52
C ASN A 51 -8.57 -13.45 -33.06
N VAL A 52 -8.84 -12.65 -32.02
CA VAL A 52 -7.86 -11.74 -31.37
C VAL A 52 -6.61 -12.48 -30.85
N TYR A 53 -6.62 -13.81 -30.78
CA TYR A 53 -5.53 -14.58 -30.18
C TYR A 53 -4.43 -15.02 -31.15
N ASP A 54 -4.67 -15.15 -32.46
CA ASP A 54 -3.69 -15.81 -33.35
C ASP A 54 -2.49 -14.93 -33.76
N ASN A 55 -2.54 -13.59 -33.57
CA ASN A 55 -1.45 -12.67 -33.90
C ASN A 55 -1.12 -11.67 -32.77
N ILE A 56 -1.07 -12.12 -31.52
CA ILE A 56 -0.69 -11.25 -30.40
C ILE A 56 0.85 -11.17 -30.31
N VAL A 57 1.43 -9.99 -30.52
CA VAL A 57 2.82 -9.72 -30.12
C VAL A 57 2.85 -9.52 -28.60
N VAL A 58 3.63 -10.32 -27.87
CA VAL A 58 3.75 -10.23 -26.40
C VAL A 58 5.11 -9.77 -25.95
N THR A 59 5.13 -9.24 -24.75
CA THR A 59 6.34 -8.87 -24.01
C THR A 59 7.00 -10.16 -23.51
N GLY A 60 8.17 -10.52 -24.03
CA GLY A 60 8.89 -11.74 -23.63
C GLY A 60 10.32 -11.82 -24.17
N SER A 61 10.55 -11.22 -25.33
CA SER A 61 11.85 -10.97 -25.95
C SER A 61 11.82 -9.59 -26.61
N ARG A 62 12.98 -8.95 -26.79
CA ARG A 62 13.06 -7.77 -27.69
C ARG A 62 13.14 -8.17 -29.16
N LEU A 63 13.39 -9.46 -29.44
CA LEU A 63 13.29 -10.02 -30.78
C LEU A 63 11.82 -10.15 -31.16
N SER A 64 11.44 -9.58 -32.30
CA SER A 64 10.06 -9.63 -32.81
C SER A 64 9.62 -11.08 -33.05
N ARG A 65 8.66 -11.59 -32.27
CA ARG A 65 8.11 -12.95 -32.36
C ARG A 65 6.67 -13.02 -31.86
N ASP A 66 5.93 -14.03 -32.32
CA ASP A 66 4.54 -14.28 -31.89
C ASP A 66 4.45 -14.83 -30.46
N ALA A 67 3.36 -14.50 -29.76
CA ALA A 67 3.07 -14.89 -28.37
C ALA A 67 3.27 -16.37 -28.06
N PHE A 68 2.79 -17.23 -28.95
CA PHE A 68 2.81 -18.67 -28.76
C PHE A 68 4.22 -19.27 -28.86
N THR A 69 5.20 -18.50 -29.34
CA THR A 69 6.62 -18.89 -29.42
C THR A 69 7.50 -18.24 -28.36
N SER A 70 6.94 -17.42 -27.46
CA SER A 70 7.71 -16.84 -26.35
C SER A 70 8.23 -17.94 -25.41
N VAL A 71 9.54 -17.96 -25.16
CA VAL A 71 10.17 -18.94 -24.26
C VAL A 71 9.96 -18.57 -22.79
N SER A 72 9.73 -17.29 -22.47
CA SER A 72 9.47 -16.83 -21.10
C SER A 72 8.05 -17.13 -20.64
N PRO A 73 7.86 -17.46 -19.34
CA PRO A 73 6.53 -17.54 -18.75
C PRO A 73 5.90 -16.13 -18.70
N LEU A 74 4.66 -16.04 -19.19
CA LEU A 74 3.92 -14.77 -19.27
C LEU A 74 2.44 -14.96 -18.94
N GLN A 75 1.85 -13.93 -18.33
CA GLN A 75 0.41 -13.84 -18.09
C GLN A 75 -0.13 -12.62 -18.85
N VAL A 76 -1.11 -12.84 -19.73
CA VAL A 76 -1.80 -11.77 -20.45
C VAL A 76 -3.13 -11.48 -19.77
N ILE A 77 -3.37 -10.23 -19.42
CA ILE A 77 -4.63 -9.75 -18.85
C ILE A 77 -5.28 -8.81 -19.87
N ASP A 78 -6.44 -9.22 -20.38
CA ASP A 78 -7.22 -8.47 -21.35
C ASP A 78 -7.99 -7.33 -20.67
N ALA A 79 -7.81 -6.09 -21.15
CA ALA A 79 -8.43 -4.91 -20.56
C ALA A 79 -9.93 -4.81 -20.92
N GLU A 80 -10.37 -5.36 -22.05
CA GLU A 80 -11.79 -5.43 -22.40
C GLU A 80 -12.53 -6.43 -21.52
N LEU A 81 -11.96 -7.63 -21.30
CA LEU A 81 -12.51 -8.60 -20.36
C LEU A 81 -12.62 -8.02 -18.94
N SER A 82 -11.60 -7.28 -18.52
CA SER A 82 -11.61 -6.62 -17.21
C SER A 82 -12.77 -5.62 -17.10
N ARG A 83 -13.02 -4.82 -18.16
CA ARG A 83 -14.15 -3.89 -18.24
C ARG A 83 -15.50 -4.60 -18.25
N ASP A 84 -15.63 -5.75 -18.93
CA ASP A 84 -16.83 -6.60 -18.89
C ASP A 84 -17.16 -7.08 -17.47
N LEU A 85 -16.16 -7.19 -16.59
CA LEU A 85 -16.28 -7.57 -15.19
C LEU A 85 -16.36 -6.36 -14.24
N GLY A 86 -16.42 -5.14 -14.77
CA GLY A 86 -16.54 -3.91 -14.01
C GLY A 86 -15.22 -3.47 -13.35
N LEU A 87 -14.07 -3.97 -13.81
CA LEU A 87 -12.74 -3.52 -13.42
C LEU A 87 -12.27 -2.46 -14.42
N ILE A 88 -12.13 -1.22 -13.97
CA ILE A 88 -11.84 -0.08 -14.86
C ILE A 88 -10.51 0.63 -14.54
N GLU A 89 -9.88 0.33 -13.41
CA GLU A 89 -8.60 0.92 -12.98
C GLU A 89 -7.44 -0.06 -13.16
N ALA A 90 -6.28 0.45 -13.60
CA ALA A 90 -5.07 -0.35 -13.82
C ALA A 90 -4.62 -1.07 -12.55
N SER A 91 -4.63 -0.37 -11.40
CA SER A 91 -4.30 -0.91 -10.08
C SER A 91 -5.21 -2.07 -9.70
N GLN A 92 -6.52 -1.92 -9.85
CA GLN A 92 -7.48 -2.97 -9.54
C GLN A 92 -7.28 -4.22 -10.41
N ILE A 93 -6.97 -4.03 -11.70
CA ILE A 93 -6.71 -5.14 -12.64
C ILE A 93 -5.43 -5.88 -12.25
N LEU A 94 -4.34 -5.16 -11.98
CA LEU A 94 -3.03 -5.74 -11.72
C LEU A 94 -2.91 -6.34 -10.31
N GLN A 95 -3.42 -5.67 -9.28
CA GLN A 95 -3.36 -6.13 -7.88
C GLN A 95 -4.28 -7.32 -7.60
N THR A 96 -5.26 -7.61 -8.48
CA THR A 96 -6.11 -8.81 -8.39
C THR A 96 -5.59 -9.99 -9.21
N ALA A 97 -4.48 -9.82 -9.94
CA ALA A 97 -3.80 -10.93 -10.60
C ALA A 97 -3.24 -11.89 -9.54
N THR A 98 -3.27 -13.20 -9.82
CA THR A 98 -2.85 -14.23 -8.85
C THR A 98 -1.35 -14.18 -8.49
N VAL A 99 -0.56 -13.52 -9.33
CA VAL A 99 0.88 -13.31 -9.15
C VAL A 99 1.19 -12.06 -8.31
N ALA A 100 0.21 -11.19 -8.07
CA ALA A 100 0.32 -10.10 -7.11
C ALA A 100 0.22 -10.68 -5.69
N ALA A 101 1.26 -10.48 -4.89
CA ALA A 101 1.38 -11.02 -3.55
C ALA A 101 2.13 -10.03 -2.66
N GLY A 102 2.08 -10.22 -1.34
CA GLY A 102 2.54 -9.21 -0.40
C GLY A 102 1.56 -8.04 -0.30
N THR A 103 1.86 -7.12 0.61
CA THR A 103 1.01 -5.97 0.87
C THR A 103 1.02 -5.03 -0.33
N GLN A 104 -0.12 -4.93 -1.02
CA GLN A 104 -0.25 -4.02 -2.15
C GLN A 104 -0.47 -2.60 -1.64
N ILE A 105 0.30 -1.63 -2.14
CA ILE A 105 0.03 -0.22 -1.86
C ILE A 105 -1.11 0.22 -2.77
N ASP A 106 -2.26 0.48 -2.16
CA ASP A 106 -3.45 1.03 -2.77
C ASP A 106 -3.91 2.30 -2.04
N THR A 107 -5.06 2.83 -2.45
CA THR A 107 -5.60 4.07 -1.89
C THR A 107 -6.13 3.93 -0.44
N THR A 108 -6.21 2.72 0.12
CA THR A 108 -6.54 2.51 1.54
C THR A 108 -5.39 2.85 2.49
N PHE A 109 -4.19 2.97 1.94
CA PHE A 109 -3.03 3.43 2.69
C PHE A 109 -3.01 4.97 2.70
N GLY A 110 -3.25 5.52 3.89
CA GLY A 110 -3.22 6.96 4.14
C GLY A 110 -2.18 7.39 5.18
N GLY A 111 -1.21 6.53 5.50
CA GLY A 111 -0.15 6.82 6.48
C GLY A 111 0.74 8.01 6.10
N PHE A 112 1.46 8.53 7.10
CA PHE A 112 2.36 9.68 6.97
C PHE A 112 3.60 9.43 6.13
N VAL A 113 4.07 8.18 6.08
CA VAL A 113 5.25 7.75 5.31
C VAL A 113 4.81 6.57 4.49
N LEU A 114 4.42 6.84 3.24
CA LEU A 114 4.08 5.83 2.25
C LEU A 114 5.05 5.99 1.09
N ASP A 115 5.54 4.88 0.55
CA ASP A 115 6.23 4.90 -0.73
C ASP A 115 5.35 5.56 -1.78
N ASN A 116 5.94 6.47 -2.56
CA ASN A 116 5.27 7.38 -3.51
C ASN A 116 4.26 8.39 -2.91
N GLY A 117 3.96 8.32 -1.60
CA GLY A 117 3.07 9.21 -0.88
C GLY A 117 1.57 8.84 -0.94
N PRO A 118 0.71 9.55 -0.18
CA PRO A 118 -0.72 9.24 -0.08
C PRO A 118 -1.47 9.13 -1.42
N GLY A 119 -2.27 8.07 -1.54
CA GLY A 119 -3.08 7.77 -2.71
C GLY A 119 -2.33 7.16 -3.90
N ALA A 120 -1.03 6.90 -3.78
CA ALA A 120 -0.26 6.15 -4.77
C ALA A 120 -0.77 4.72 -4.94
N GLU A 121 -0.69 4.20 -6.17
CA GLU A 121 -1.08 2.82 -6.47
C GLU A 121 0.10 2.11 -7.17
N THR A 122 0.59 1.02 -6.58
CA THR A 122 1.70 0.24 -7.14
C THR A 122 1.31 -1.24 -7.28
N VAL A 123 2.20 -2.08 -7.80
CA VAL A 123 2.00 -3.54 -7.84
C VAL A 123 3.25 -4.22 -7.29
N ASP A 124 3.05 -5.18 -6.38
CA ASP A 124 4.06 -6.09 -5.88
C ASP A 124 3.83 -7.50 -6.44
N LEU A 125 4.66 -7.90 -7.40
CA LEU A 125 4.68 -9.25 -7.94
C LEU A 125 5.51 -10.15 -7.02
N ARG A 126 4.96 -11.33 -6.70
CA ARG A 126 5.60 -12.35 -5.82
C ARG A 126 5.91 -11.88 -4.39
N GLY A 127 5.49 -10.67 -4.00
CA GLY A 127 5.71 -10.15 -2.66
C GLY A 127 7.19 -9.81 -2.39
N LEU A 128 7.87 -9.29 -3.42
CA LEU A 128 9.28 -8.92 -3.42
C LEU A 128 9.44 -7.38 -3.48
N GLY A 129 8.39 -6.60 -3.27
CA GLY A 129 8.41 -5.14 -3.27
C GLY A 129 8.16 -4.52 -4.65
N ALA A 130 7.40 -3.42 -4.68
CA ALA A 130 7.02 -2.71 -5.90
C ALA A 130 8.18 -2.00 -6.62
N ASN A 131 9.28 -1.71 -5.92
CA ASN A 131 10.53 -1.16 -6.48
C ASN A 131 11.35 -2.21 -7.26
N ARG A 132 10.95 -3.48 -7.20
CA ARG A 132 11.56 -4.62 -7.93
C ARG A 132 10.73 -5.10 -9.12
N ASN A 133 9.70 -4.32 -9.49
CA ASN A 133 8.86 -4.54 -10.67
C ASN A 133 9.11 -3.45 -11.70
N LEU A 134 9.37 -3.85 -12.95
CA LEU A 134 9.53 -2.90 -14.05
C LEU A 134 8.20 -2.68 -14.77
N ILE A 135 7.75 -1.42 -14.84
CA ILE A 135 6.56 -1.03 -15.60
C ILE A 135 6.95 -0.42 -16.95
N LEU A 136 6.34 -0.94 -18.02
CA LEU A 136 6.51 -0.50 -19.40
C LEU A 136 5.17 -0.01 -19.96
N LEU A 137 5.24 0.97 -20.86
CA LEU A 137 4.16 1.41 -21.74
C LEU A 137 4.63 1.22 -23.18
N ASN A 138 3.94 0.38 -23.95
CA ASN A 138 4.35 -0.05 -25.30
C ASN A 138 5.82 -0.51 -25.36
N GLY A 139 6.25 -1.31 -24.38
CA GLY A 139 7.60 -1.87 -24.30
C GLY A 139 8.68 -0.88 -23.83
N ARG A 140 8.30 0.35 -23.42
CA ARG A 140 9.24 1.40 -23.00
C ARG A 140 9.01 1.81 -21.54
N ARG A 141 10.09 2.01 -20.79
CA ARG A 141 10.05 2.29 -19.35
C ARG A 141 9.16 3.49 -19.00
N VAL A 142 8.43 3.35 -17.89
CA VAL A 142 7.70 4.42 -17.20
C VAL A 142 8.53 4.91 -16.02
N ALA A 143 8.59 6.22 -15.82
CA ALA A 143 9.35 6.83 -14.73
C ALA A 143 8.55 6.76 -13.40
N PRO A 144 9.22 6.68 -12.25
CA PRO A 144 8.57 6.82 -10.94
C PRO A 144 7.82 8.16 -10.80
N ALA A 145 6.79 8.17 -9.96
CA ALA A 145 6.00 9.34 -9.62
C ALA A 145 5.60 9.30 -8.14
N GLY A 146 5.53 10.46 -7.48
CA GLY A 146 5.18 10.55 -6.05
C GLY A 146 5.46 11.93 -5.46
N ILE A 147 5.38 12.02 -4.13
CA ILE A 147 5.55 13.24 -3.31
C ILE A 147 6.48 13.02 -2.11
N GLU A 148 6.88 14.09 -1.41
CA GLU A 148 7.61 14.09 -0.12
C GLU A 148 8.93 13.29 -0.14
N GLY A 149 9.65 13.25 -1.26
CA GLY A 149 10.90 12.48 -1.39
C GLY A 149 10.70 10.96 -1.43
N ALA A 150 9.45 10.49 -1.45
CA ALA A 150 9.07 9.08 -1.46
C ALA A 150 8.98 8.34 -2.83
N PRO A 151 9.16 8.93 -4.03
CA PRO A 151 9.03 8.16 -5.29
C PRO A 151 10.04 7.01 -5.40
N SER A 152 9.56 5.78 -5.41
CA SER A 152 10.35 4.55 -5.52
C SER A 152 9.93 3.67 -6.72
N SER A 153 8.68 3.80 -7.22
CA SER A 153 8.12 3.00 -8.32
C SER A 153 7.16 3.83 -9.19
N PRO A 154 6.85 3.43 -10.45
CA PRO A 154 5.78 4.05 -11.24
C PRO A 154 4.39 3.94 -10.57
N ASP A 155 3.58 4.98 -10.69
CA ASP A 155 2.22 5.02 -10.17
C ASP A 155 1.22 4.52 -11.23
N LEU A 156 0.53 3.42 -10.94
CA LEU A 156 -0.39 2.76 -11.87
C LEU A 156 -1.60 3.62 -12.21
N SER A 157 -1.99 4.54 -11.33
CA SER A 157 -3.11 5.45 -11.54
C SER A 157 -2.89 6.47 -12.67
N LEU A 158 -1.62 6.67 -13.06
CA LEU A 158 -1.22 7.59 -14.14
C LEU A 158 -1.20 6.90 -15.51
N LEU A 159 -1.43 5.59 -15.59
CA LEU A 159 -1.52 4.88 -16.85
C LEU A 159 -2.84 5.24 -17.58
N PRO A 160 -2.84 5.39 -18.91
CA PRO A 160 -4.04 5.73 -19.67
C PRO A 160 -4.97 4.52 -19.87
N SER A 161 -5.61 4.03 -18.80
CA SER A 161 -6.41 2.79 -18.79
C SER A 161 -7.45 2.65 -19.92
N GLY A 162 -8.09 3.75 -20.36
CA GLY A 162 -9.06 3.72 -21.46
C GLY A 162 -8.46 3.38 -22.84
N LEU A 163 -7.16 3.59 -22.99
CA LEU A 163 -6.40 3.33 -24.22
C LEU A 163 -5.61 2.03 -24.16
N ILE A 164 -5.59 1.36 -23.00
CA ILE A 164 -4.90 0.08 -22.84
C ILE A 164 -5.75 -1.04 -23.45
N GLN A 165 -5.12 -1.84 -24.29
CA GLN A 165 -5.68 -3.05 -24.88
C GLN A 165 -5.49 -4.25 -23.93
N LYS A 166 -4.28 -4.38 -23.37
CA LYS A 166 -3.90 -5.50 -22.50
C LYS A 166 -2.73 -5.13 -21.59
N TYR A 167 -2.54 -5.95 -20.55
CA TYR A 167 -1.33 -5.99 -19.74
C TYR A 167 -0.63 -7.33 -19.94
N ASP A 168 0.65 -7.29 -20.32
CA ASP A 168 1.52 -8.47 -20.32
C ASP A 168 2.35 -8.48 -19.05
N ILE A 169 2.30 -9.56 -18.26
CA ILE A 169 3.14 -9.76 -17.09
C ILE A 169 4.17 -10.84 -17.41
N VAL A 170 5.44 -10.46 -17.50
CA VAL A 170 6.58 -11.37 -17.62
C VAL A 170 6.98 -11.81 -16.22
N LEU A 171 7.02 -13.13 -16.02
CA LEU A 171 7.10 -13.76 -14.70
C LEU A 171 8.48 -14.33 -14.36
N ASP A 172 9.49 -14.09 -15.20
CA ASP A 172 10.90 -14.40 -14.93
C ASP A 172 11.72 -13.13 -14.61
N GLY A 173 12.90 -13.33 -14.04
CA GLY A 173 13.86 -12.24 -13.85
C GLY A 173 14.38 -11.75 -15.20
N ALA A 174 13.97 -10.54 -15.60
CA ALA A 174 14.10 -10.07 -16.97
C ALA A 174 15.13 -8.93 -17.12
N SER A 175 15.97 -8.70 -16.12
CA SER A 175 16.99 -7.64 -16.14
C SER A 175 18.02 -7.80 -17.24
N ALA A 176 18.30 -9.01 -17.73
CA ALA A 176 19.18 -9.23 -18.87
C ALA A 176 18.63 -8.61 -20.17
N ILE A 177 17.29 -8.42 -20.29
CA ILE A 177 16.62 -7.86 -21.47
C ILE A 177 16.11 -6.44 -21.23
N TYR A 178 15.42 -6.19 -20.12
CA TYR A 178 14.75 -4.90 -19.86
C TYR A 178 15.48 -3.95 -18.89
N GLY A 179 16.57 -4.40 -18.26
CA GLY A 179 17.46 -3.55 -17.44
C GLY A 179 17.17 -3.61 -15.95
N SER A 180 17.65 -2.61 -15.22
CA SER A 180 17.46 -2.52 -13.75
C SER A 180 15.99 -2.67 -13.34
N ASP A 181 15.74 -3.11 -12.11
CA ASP A 181 14.40 -3.18 -11.47
C ASP A 181 13.47 -4.30 -11.98
N ALA A 182 13.89 -5.10 -12.98
CA ALA A 182 13.12 -6.26 -13.47
C ALA A 182 13.48 -7.56 -12.72
N ILE A 183 13.53 -7.52 -11.38
CA ILE A 183 13.88 -8.67 -10.54
C ILE A 183 12.68 -9.58 -10.33
N ALA A 184 11.55 -9.02 -9.88
CA ALA A 184 10.33 -9.77 -9.56
C ALA A 184 9.41 -9.97 -10.78
N GLY A 185 9.57 -9.14 -11.81
CA GLY A 185 8.91 -9.29 -13.11
C GLY A 185 8.81 -7.98 -13.90
N VAL A 186 8.14 -8.04 -15.05
CA VAL A 186 7.87 -6.89 -15.91
C VAL A 186 6.38 -6.82 -16.21
N VAL A 187 5.76 -5.65 -16.05
CA VAL A 187 4.39 -5.38 -16.49
C VAL A 187 4.44 -4.42 -17.67
N ASN A 188 3.97 -4.84 -18.85
CA ASN A 188 3.84 -3.98 -20.02
C ASN A 188 2.38 -3.68 -20.31
N ALA A 189 1.99 -2.41 -20.16
CA ALA A 189 0.73 -1.89 -20.64
C ALA A 189 0.84 -1.63 -22.14
N VAL A 190 0.03 -2.32 -22.95
CA VAL A 190 0.03 -2.18 -24.41
C VAL A 190 -1.19 -1.37 -24.82
N LEU A 191 -0.97 -0.29 -25.58
CA LEU A 191 -2.03 0.59 -26.06
C LEU A 191 -2.73 0.02 -27.29
N LYS A 192 -4.01 0.35 -27.47
CA LYS A 192 -4.79 0.05 -28.67
C LYS A 192 -4.17 0.72 -29.90
N THR A 193 -4.13 0.02 -31.03
CA THR A 193 -3.57 0.54 -32.30
C THR A 193 -4.55 0.43 -33.48
N ASP A 194 -5.77 -0.05 -33.23
CA ASP A 194 -6.73 -0.53 -34.23
C ASP A 194 -8.09 0.21 -34.17
N VAL A 195 -8.20 1.25 -33.36
CA VAL A 195 -9.40 2.10 -33.31
C VAL A 195 -9.49 2.93 -34.59
N GLU A 196 -10.58 2.78 -35.36
CA GLU A 196 -10.86 3.60 -36.55
C GLU A 196 -12.02 4.57 -36.27
N GLY A 197 -11.83 5.84 -36.60
CA GLY A 197 -12.83 6.88 -36.35
C GLY A 197 -12.90 7.28 -34.89
N PHE A 198 -14.09 7.63 -34.40
CA PHE A 198 -14.30 8.11 -33.03
C PHE A 198 -14.94 7.03 -32.17
N GLU A 199 -14.45 6.80 -30.96
CA GLU A 199 -15.03 5.91 -29.95
C GLU A 199 -15.26 6.67 -28.65
N ILE A 200 -16.42 6.50 -28.04
CA ILE A 200 -16.70 6.99 -26.69
C ILE A 200 -17.13 5.82 -25.81
N SER A 201 -16.51 5.70 -24.64
CA SER A 201 -16.83 4.69 -23.63
C SER A 201 -17.15 5.38 -22.32
N GLY A 202 -18.22 4.95 -21.66
CA GLY A 202 -18.61 5.39 -20.33
C GLY A 202 -18.83 4.20 -19.41
N SER A 203 -18.40 4.30 -18.16
CA SER A 203 -18.71 3.32 -17.13
C SER A 203 -19.11 3.99 -15.83
N TYR A 204 -20.04 3.35 -15.13
CA TYR A 204 -20.50 3.79 -13.82
C TYR A 204 -20.66 2.58 -12.91
N SER A 205 -20.06 2.65 -11.72
CA SER A 205 -20.13 1.62 -10.69
C SER A 205 -20.67 2.22 -9.39
N VAL A 206 -21.56 1.49 -8.73
CA VAL A 206 -22.22 1.90 -7.48
C VAL A 206 -22.20 0.75 -6.47
N PRO A 207 -21.51 0.91 -5.34
CA PRO A 207 -21.62 0.00 -4.21
C PRO A 207 -23.06 -0.03 -3.65
N GLU A 208 -23.47 -1.16 -3.08
CA GLU A 208 -24.74 -1.27 -2.35
C GLU A 208 -24.70 -0.46 -1.04
N GLN A 209 -23.53 -0.42 -0.40
CA GLN A 209 -23.25 0.41 0.77
C GLN A 209 -22.99 1.87 0.33
N SER A 210 -23.04 2.83 1.26
CA SER A 210 -22.97 4.26 0.92
C SER A 210 -21.64 4.66 0.27
N ASN A 211 -21.69 5.69 -0.58
CA ASN A 211 -20.53 6.29 -1.26
C ASN A 211 -19.67 5.32 -2.10
N GLY A 212 -18.50 5.75 -2.57
CA GLY A 212 -17.59 4.95 -3.39
C GLY A 212 -18.06 4.72 -4.83
N GLN A 213 -18.96 5.57 -5.33
CA GLN A 213 -19.34 5.53 -6.73
C GLN A 213 -18.13 5.87 -7.61
N GLN A 214 -18.02 5.17 -8.73
CA GLN A 214 -16.95 5.37 -9.70
C GLN A 214 -17.56 5.74 -11.04
N PHE A 215 -17.05 6.81 -11.64
CA PHE A 215 -17.41 7.23 -12.98
C PHE A 215 -16.15 7.29 -13.85
N ALA A 216 -16.23 6.75 -15.06
CA ALA A 216 -15.17 6.93 -16.06
C ALA A 216 -15.77 7.23 -17.43
N LEU A 217 -15.10 8.13 -18.15
CA LEU A 217 -15.42 8.52 -19.52
C LEU A 217 -14.13 8.54 -20.33
N ASP A 218 -14.09 7.72 -21.37
CA ASP A 218 -12.97 7.62 -22.30
C ASP A 218 -13.44 8.03 -23.70
N ALA A 219 -12.66 8.86 -24.38
CA ALA A 219 -12.90 9.27 -25.75
C ALA A 219 -11.63 9.05 -26.56
N THR A 220 -11.73 8.28 -27.63
CA THR A 220 -10.60 7.90 -28.49
C THR A 220 -10.92 8.25 -29.93
N TYR A 221 -9.94 8.76 -30.65
CA TYR A 221 -10.02 8.98 -32.09
C TYR A 221 -8.79 8.39 -32.75
N GLY A 222 -9.01 7.54 -33.74
CA GLY A 222 -7.95 6.91 -34.51
C GLY A 222 -8.11 7.16 -36.00
N ILE A 223 -6.97 7.40 -36.65
CA ILE A 223 -6.86 7.38 -38.11
C ILE A 223 -5.89 6.27 -38.43
N ASN A 224 -6.36 5.24 -39.13
CA ASN A 224 -5.51 4.19 -39.65
C ASN A 224 -5.34 4.33 -41.17
N SER A 225 -4.22 3.84 -41.67
CA SER A 225 -3.89 3.73 -43.08
C SER A 225 -3.05 2.48 -43.28
N ASP A 226 -2.89 2.05 -44.52
CA ASP A 226 -2.02 0.91 -44.87
C ASP A 226 -0.54 1.10 -44.44
N ARG A 227 -0.15 2.31 -44.04
CA ARG A 227 1.24 2.69 -43.75
C ARG A 227 1.45 3.21 -42.33
N GLY A 228 0.44 3.16 -41.49
CA GLY A 228 0.56 3.66 -40.12
C GLY A 228 -0.73 4.22 -39.58
N PHE A 229 -0.64 4.68 -38.35
CA PHE A 229 -1.80 5.12 -37.58
C PHE A 229 -1.45 6.32 -36.69
N VAL A 230 -2.48 7.08 -36.34
CA VAL A 230 -2.41 8.08 -35.27
C VAL A 230 -3.63 7.92 -34.39
N MET A 231 -3.38 7.75 -33.09
CA MET A 231 -4.37 7.67 -32.03
C MET A 231 -4.27 8.91 -31.15
N VAL A 232 -5.43 9.44 -30.77
CA VAL A 232 -5.57 10.46 -29.74
C VAL A 232 -6.64 10.00 -28.77
N GLY A 233 -6.37 10.07 -27.48
CA GLY A 233 -7.32 9.67 -26.46
C GLY A 233 -7.33 10.62 -25.28
N ALA A 234 -8.50 10.75 -24.67
CA ALA A 234 -8.72 11.46 -23.43
C ALA A 234 -9.54 10.60 -22.48
N SER A 235 -9.16 10.53 -21.21
CA SER A 235 -9.93 9.85 -20.17
C SER A 235 -10.13 10.75 -18.98
N TYR A 236 -11.34 10.74 -18.41
CA TYR A 236 -11.66 11.34 -17.13
C TYR A 236 -12.25 10.28 -16.20
N ARG A 237 -11.78 10.27 -14.95
CA ARG A 237 -12.24 9.33 -13.93
C ARG A 237 -12.44 10.06 -12.61
N LYS A 238 -13.50 9.71 -11.90
CA LYS A 238 -13.79 10.19 -10.55
C LYS A 238 -14.24 9.03 -9.69
N THR A 239 -13.60 8.89 -8.53
CA THR A 239 -14.01 7.99 -7.46
C THR A 239 -14.41 8.84 -6.26
N GLU A 240 -15.65 8.68 -5.81
CA GLU A 240 -16.16 9.34 -4.61
C GLU A 240 -15.48 8.76 -3.35
N GLU A 241 -15.24 9.61 -2.36
CA GLU A 241 -14.66 9.22 -1.07
C GLU A 241 -15.54 8.15 -0.39
N VAL A 242 -14.90 7.16 0.22
CA VAL A 242 -15.55 6.19 1.12
C VAL A 242 -14.97 6.39 2.51
N LYS A 243 -15.83 6.54 3.51
CA LYS A 243 -15.42 6.64 4.92
C LYS A 243 -15.61 5.33 5.66
N TYR A 244 -15.04 5.21 6.84
CA TYR A 244 -15.22 4.01 7.68
C TYR A 244 -16.69 3.79 8.04
N ARG A 245 -17.44 4.85 8.34
CA ARG A 245 -18.91 4.77 8.56
C ARG A 245 -19.70 4.25 7.37
N ASP A 246 -19.15 4.33 6.16
CA ASP A 246 -19.83 3.90 4.94
C ASP A 246 -19.70 2.40 4.69
N ARG A 247 -18.96 1.68 5.55
CA ARG A 247 -18.81 0.24 5.48
C ARG A 247 -19.24 -0.42 6.78
N ASP A 248 -20.20 -1.33 6.72
CA ASP A 248 -20.76 -1.97 7.93
C ASP A 248 -19.72 -2.73 8.76
N PHE A 249 -18.67 -3.24 8.13
CA PHE A 249 -17.56 -3.93 8.78
C PHE A 249 -16.48 -3.00 9.34
N LEU A 250 -16.54 -1.69 9.05
CA LEU A 250 -15.62 -0.67 9.58
C LEU A 250 -16.32 0.39 10.44
N ASN A 251 -17.65 0.43 10.47
CA ASN A 251 -18.44 1.45 11.17
C ASN A 251 -18.51 1.26 12.70
N ASN A 252 -17.72 0.32 13.25
CA ASN A 252 -17.60 0.05 14.68
C ASN A 252 -16.17 0.33 15.15
N CYS A 253 -15.92 0.23 16.45
CA CYS A 253 -14.58 0.31 17.01
C CYS A 253 -13.77 -0.98 16.75
N ASN A 254 -12.48 -0.88 16.97
CA ASN A 254 -11.60 -2.03 17.07
C ASN A 254 -11.82 -2.78 18.40
N THR A 255 -12.06 -4.09 18.35
CA THR A 255 -12.32 -4.91 19.55
C THR A 255 -11.14 -5.86 19.82
N ASN A 256 -11.04 -6.37 21.05
CA ASN A 256 -10.36 -7.65 21.27
C ASN A 256 -11.19 -8.73 20.58
N LEU A 257 -10.55 -9.65 19.87
CA LEU A 257 -11.21 -10.75 19.20
C LEU A 257 -10.50 -12.02 19.62
N GLU A 258 -11.02 -12.68 20.65
CA GLU A 258 -10.37 -13.81 21.29
C GLU A 258 -11.24 -15.07 21.15
N VAL A 259 -10.60 -16.21 20.95
CA VAL A 259 -11.26 -17.51 20.91
C VAL A 259 -10.99 -18.25 22.21
N THR A 260 -12.05 -18.76 22.83
CA THR A 260 -11.98 -19.55 24.05
C THR A 260 -11.48 -20.97 23.79
N THR A 261 -11.03 -21.65 24.84
CA THR A 261 -10.68 -23.09 24.79
C THR A 261 -11.83 -23.99 24.28
N GLU A 262 -13.06 -23.48 24.27
CA GLU A 262 -14.27 -24.16 23.79
C GLU A 262 -14.66 -23.76 22.34
N GLY A 263 -13.93 -22.81 21.74
CA GLY A 263 -14.15 -22.33 20.37
C GLY A 263 -15.16 -21.18 20.23
N GLU A 264 -15.70 -20.66 21.33
CA GLU A 264 -16.52 -19.43 21.34
C GLU A 264 -15.63 -18.20 21.10
N ILE A 265 -16.04 -17.30 20.21
CA ILE A 265 -15.40 -15.99 20.03
C ILE A 265 -15.99 -15.00 21.02
N ARG A 266 -15.13 -14.32 21.79
CA ARG A 266 -15.49 -13.26 22.72
C ARG A 266 -14.83 -11.95 22.34
N THR A 267 -15.57 -10.86 22.52
CA THR A 267 -15.15 -9.49 22.18
C THR A 267 -15.33 -8.50 23.31
N VAL A 268 -16.05 -8.88 24.36
CA VAL A 268 -16.33 -8.01 25.51
C VAL A 268 -15.17 -8.15 26.50
N ASP A 269 -14.47 -7.06 26.75
CA ASP A 269 -13.38 -7.03 27.70
C ASP A 269 -13.92 -7.17 29.13
N ILE A 270 -13.29 -8.03 29.90
CA ILE A 270 -13.56 -8.17 31.33
C ILE A 270 -12.54 -7.29 32.05
N SER A 271 -12.96 -6.08 32.44
CA SER A 271 -12.07 -5.13 33.09
C SER A 271 -11.48 -5.72 34.38
N SER A 272 -10.15 -5.64 34.52
CA SER A 272 -9.43 -5.97 35.75
C SER A 272 -9.58 -4.90 36.83
N THR A 273 -10.12 -3.72 36.50
CA THR A 273 -10.31 -2.61 37.42
C THR A 273 -11.73 -2.62 38.00
N ILE A 274 -11.83 -2.69 39.33
CA ILE A 274 -13.11 -2.73 40.06
C ILE A 274 -13.96 -1.51 39.68
N GLY A 275 -15.16 -1.75 39.15
CA GLY A 275 -16.15 -0.72 38.83
C GLY A 275 -16.12 -0.17 37.41
N GLN A 276 -15.19 -0.59 36.53
CA GLN A 276 -15.31 -0.22 35.11
C GLN A 276 -16.35 -1.08 34.38
N ARG A 277 -17.06 -0.46 33.44
CA ARG A 277 -18.05 -1.17 32.61
C ARG A 277 -17.33 -2.06 31.58
N PRO A 278 -17.77 -3.31 31.39
CA PRO A 278 -17.35 -4.10 30.24
C PRO A 278 -17.69 -3.35 28.95
N ASP A 279 -16.78 -3.32 28.01
CA ASP A 279 -16.96 -2.75 26.69
C ASP A 279 -16.34 -3.67 25.64
N GLU A 280 -16.85 -3.60 24.41
CA GLU A 280 -16.30 -4.39 23.30
C GLU A 280 -15.10 -3.68 22.65
N CYS A 281 -15.05 -2.36 22.77
CA CYS A 281 -14.03 -1.54 22.14
C CYS A 281 -12.74 -1.51 22.97
N LYS A 282 -11.62 -1.77 22.32
CA LYS A 282 -10.29 -1.54 22.90
C LYS A 282 -10.14 -0.08 23.32
N VAL A 283 -9.60 0.18 24.51
CA VAL A 283 -9.20 1.53 24.90
C VAL A 283 -7.89 1.88 24.16
N GLN A 284 -8.00 2.63 23.04
CA GLN A 284 -6.84 3.09 22.26
C GLN A 284 -6.85 4.60 22.12
N GLY A 285 -5.82 5.26 22.64
CA GLY A 285 -5.70 6.72 22.64
C GLY A 285 -6.76 7.40 23.52
N LEU A 286 -6.35 8.28 24.43
CA LEU A 286 -7.26 8.97 25.36
C LEU A 286 -7.14 10.47 25.22
N ALA A 287 -8.21 11.15 24.81
CA ALA A 287 -8.26 12.62 24.75
C ALA A 287 -9.27 13.17 25.79
N GLY A 288 -9.50 14.48 25.78
CA GLY A 288 -10.43 15.12 26.73
C GLY A 288 -9.99 15.06 28.20
N ARG A 289 -8.67 14.97 28.46
CA ARG A 289 -8.10 14.85 29.81
C ARG A 289 -6.97 15.82 30.04
N ILE A 290 -6.54 15.98 31.28
CA ILE A 290 -5.32 16.71 31.63
C ILE A 290 -4.44 15.86 32.54
N LEU A 291 -3.13 15.92 32.32
CA LEU A 291 -2.12 15.38 33.22
C LEU A 291 -1.76 16.45 34.24
N ALA A 292 -2.08 16.21 35.51
CA ALA A 292 -1.87 17.15 36.60
C ALA A 292 -0.98 16.52 37.69
N PRO A 293 -0.10 17.31 38.35
CA PRO A 293 0.70 16.81 39.46
C PRO A 293 -0.16 16.18 40.56
N LEU A 294 0.34 15.11 41.20
CA LEU A 294 -0.31 14.31 42.26
C LEU A 294 -1.46 13.39 41.79
N PHE A 295 -2.19 13.76 40.73
CA PHE A 295 -3.31 12.95 40.22
C PHE A 295 -2.90 11.98 39.09
N GLY A 296 -2.00 12.39 38.20
CA GLY A 296 -1.81 11.68 36.93
C GLY A 296 -2.86 12.17 35.93
N SER A 297 -3.76 11.31 35.44
CA SER A 297 -4.78 11.67 34.44
C SER A 297 -6.14 11.98 35.07
N ILE A 298 -6.64 13.20 34.86
CA ILE A 298 -8.02 13.58 35.23
C ILE A 298 -8.81 13.97 33.99
N TYR A 299 -10.09 13.60 33.95
CA TYR A 299 -10.91 13.55 32.73
C TYR A 299 -12.05 14.57 32.80
N ASN A 300 -12.32 15.26 31.69
CA ASN A 300 -13.36 16.30 31.65
C ASN A 300 -14.74 15.68 31.38
N ARG A 301 -15.69 15.80 32.31
CA ARG A 301 -17.04 15.22 32.12
C ARG A 301 -17.94 16.03 31.17
N GLY A 302 -17.53 17.24 30.77
CA GLY A 302 -18.24 18.10 29.82
C GLY A 302 -19.58 18.68 30.29
N ASP A 303 -20.15 18.14 31.37
CA ASP A 303 -21.41 18.59 31.98
C ASP A 303 -21.19 19.58 33.16
N GLY A 304 -19.93 19.92 33.43
CA GLY A 304 -19.53 20.80 34.52
C GLY A 304 -19.64 20.15 35.91
N THR A 305 -19.99 18.86 35.98
CA THR A 305 -19.94 18.07 37.19
C THR A 305 -18.60 17.35 37.27
N GLY A 306 -17.99 17.32 38.44
CA GLY A 306 -16.71 16.65 38.64
C GLY A 306 -16.60 16.13 40.07
N ASN A 307 -15.91 15.02 40.26
CA ASN A 307 -15.64 14.49 41.61
C ASN A 307 -14.41 15.17 42.27
N LEU A 308 -13.79 16.13 41.57
CA LEU A 308 -12.70 16.96 42.08
C LEU A 308 -13.15 18.42 42.28
N ILE A 309 -12.38 19.16 43.10
CA ILE A 309 -12.54 20.62 43.24
C ILE A 309 -12.13 21.35 41.94
N ILE A 310 -11.35 20.69 41.06
CA ILE A 310 -11.01 21.20 39.74
C ILE A 310 -12.29 21.16 38.87
N PRO A 311 -12.87 22.31 38.48
CA PRO A 311 -14.19 22.34 37.85
C PRO A 311 -14.25 21.52 36.55
N GLY A 312 -15.26 20.65 36.43
CA GLY A 312 -15.49 19.81 35.25
C GLY A 312 -14.57 18.60 35.11
N PHE A 313 -13.54 18.45 35.95
CA PHE A 313 -12.60 17.33 35.90
C PHE A 313 -12.89 16.30 36.98
N SER A 314 -12.66 15.04 36.65
CA SER A 314 -12.84 13.90 37.55
C SER A 314 -11.66 12.94 37.53
N GLU A 315 -11.34 12.40 38.69
CA GLU A 315 -10.43 11.26 38.82
C GLU A 315 -11.20 9.95 38.56
N SER A 316 -10.54 9.04 37.86
CA SER A 316 -11.03 7.70 37.56
C SER A 316 -10.71 6.71 38.68
N SER A 317 -9.47 6.73 39.19
CA SER A 317 -9.03 5.83 40.25
C SER A 317 -7.75 6.33 40.92
N GLN A 318 -7.55 5.97 42.18
CA GLN A 318 -6.26 6.17 42.86
C GLN A 318 -5.98 5.01 43.80
N PHE A 319 -4.71 4.61 43.93
CA PHE A 319 -4.30 3.40 44.68
C PHE A 319 -4.99 2.10 44.22
N GLY A 320 -5.34 2.00 42.93
CA GLY A 320 -6.06 0.86 42.36
C GLY A 320 -7.54 0.80 42.72
N ILE A 321 -8.11 1.89 43.24
CA ILE A 321 -9.52 1.98 43.66
C ILE A 321 -10.23 3.03 42.82
N GLY A 322 -11.29 2.60 42.14
CA GLY A 322 -12.13 3.47 41.34
C GLY A 322 -12.93 4.48 42.17
N PHE A 323 -13.10 5.70 41.64
CA PHE A 323 -14.01 6.69 42.23
C PHE A 323 -15.44 6.43 41.80
N ASP A 324 -16.31 6.10 42.76
CA ASP A 324 -17.75 5.88 42.60
C ASP A 324 -18.48 6.70 43.69
N GLN A 325 -18.76 7.97 43.40
CA GLN A 325 -19.33 8.89 44.37
C GLN A 325 -20.82 8.64 44.66
N ASP A 326 -21.57 8.12 43.67
CA ASP A 326 -23.00 7.84 43.79
C ASP A 326 -23.31 6.41 44.29
N GLN A 327 -22.28 5.57 44.42
CA GLN A 327 -22.30 4.21 44.95
C GLN A 327 -23.18 3.28 44.12
N ASP A 328 -23.23 3.47 42.81
CA ASP A 328 -23.95 2.59 41.89
C ASP A 328 -23.17 1.30 41.54
N GLY A 329 -21.91 1.21 41.99
CA GLY A 329 -21.01 0.09 41.74
C GLY A 329 -20.15 0.26 40.48
N VAL A 330 -20.24 1.41 39.80
CA VAL A 330 -19.48 1.77 38.62
C VAL A 330 -18.65 3.02 38.90
N THR A 331 -17.44 3.12 38.33
CA THR A 331 -16.67 4.35 38.43
C THR A 331 -17.34 5.50 37.68
N ASP A 332 -17.32 6.67 38.31
CA ASP A 332 -17.84 7.94 37.79
C ASP A 332 -17.30 8.30 36.41
N VAL A 333 -16.05 7.92 36.15
CA VAL A 333 -15.35 8.08 34.88
C VAL A 333 -14.97 6.70 34.36
N THR A 334 -15.33 6.42 33.11
CA THR A 334 -14.86 5.24 32.39
C THR A 334 -13.95 5.69 31.25
N PHE A 335 -12.81 5.03 31.05
CA PHE A 335 -11.83 5.43 30.01
C PHE A 335 -12.43 5.40 28.60
N GLN A 336 -13.45 4.58 28.39
CA GLN A 336 -14.14 4.42 27.13
C GLN A 336 -14.86 5.69 26.64
N ASP A 337 -15.29 6.55 27.55
CA ASP A 337 -15.90 7.85 27.21
C ASP A 337 -14.88 8.81 26.58
N PHE A 338 -13.59 8.55 26.80
CA PHE A 338 -12.45 9.36 26.39
C PHE A 338 -11.57 8.68 25.34
N ALA A 339 -11.92 7.45 24.96
CA ALA A 339 -11.22 6.67 23.95
C ALA A 339 -11.51 7.18 22.54
N ILE A 340 -10.46 7.28 21.72
CA ILE A 340 -10.53 7.69 20.32
C ILE A 340 -11.05 6.55 19.43
N ASN A 341 -10.81 5.29 19.85
CA ASN A 341 -11.23 4.11 19.10
C ASN A 341 -12.74 4.09 18.80
N GLY A 342 -13.09 3.90 17.52
CA GLY A 342 -14.48 3.87 17.04
C GLY A 342 -15.20 5.22 17.04
N ARG A 343 -14.53 6.31 17.39
CA ARG A 343 -15.08 7.68 17.28
C ARG A 343 -14.75 8.32 15.94
N ASP A 344 -13.67 7.88 15.32
CA ASP A 344 -13.16 8.39 14.07
C ASP A 344 -13.71 7.64 12.83
N LEU A 345 -15.04 7.62 12.69
CA LEU A 345 -15.69 6.96 11.56
C LEU A 345 -15.75 7.83 10.30
N ASP A 346 -15.31 9.08 10.41
CA ASP A 346 -15.24 10.06 9.32
C ASP A 346 -13.95 9.96 8.49
N ARG A 347 -13.04 9.06 8.89
CA ARG A 347 -11.81 8.73 8.18
C ARG A 347 -12.07 8.14 6.80
N SER A 348 -11.34 8.59 5.79
CA SER A 348 -11.35 8.00 4.46
C SER A 348 -10.78 6.57 4.51
N LEU A 349 -11.59 5.59 4.08
CA LEU A 349 -11.14 4.28 3.64
C LEU A 349 -10.58 4.36 2.21
N PHE A 350 -11.33 4.99 1.31
CA PHE A 350 -10.87 5.33 -0.03
C PHE A 350 -10.97 6.86 -0.17
N PRO A 351 -9.87 7.58 -0.41
CA PRO A 351 -9.91 9.02 -0.65
C PRO A 351 -10.68 9.36 -1.92
N GLU A 352 -11.20 10.58 -1.99
CA GLU A 352 -11.69 11.13 -3.26
C GLU A 352 -10.53 11.23 -4.23
N ASN A 353 -10.76 10.78 -5.46
CA ASN A 353 -9.72 10.72 -6.48
C ASN A 353 -10.27 11.14 -7.84
N GLU A 354 -9.69 12.17 -8.43
CA GLU A 354 -9.98 12.63 -9.79
C GLU A 354 -8.76 12.46 -10.69
N ARG A 355 -8.96 11.84 -11.86
CA ARG A 355 -7.89 11.51 -12.82
C ARG A 355 -8.22 12.02 -14.21
N TYR A 356 -7.22 12.59 -14.86
CA TYR A 356 -7.26 13.06 -16.23
C TYR A 356 -6.08 12.47 -16.98
N ASN A 357 -6.33 11.79 -18.11
CA ASN A 357 -5.26 11.38 -19.00
C ASN A 357 -5.53 11.90 -20.40
N LEU A 358 -4.48 12.37 -21.07
CA LEU A 358 -4.45 12.71 -22.48
C LEU A 358 -3.29 11.95 -23.10
N ALA A 359 -3.53 11.21 -24.17
CA ALA A 359 -2.47 10.57 -24.92
C ALA A 359 -2.62 10.81 -26.41
N ALA A 360 -1.49 10.95 -27.09
CA ALA A 360 -1.42 10.95 -28.54
C ALA A 360 -0.20 10.12 -28.96
N PHE A 361 -0.40 9.17 -29.83
CA PHE A 361 0.67 8.29 -30.29
C PHE A 361 0.39 7.81 -31.70
N GLY A 362 1.44 7.45 -32.42
CA GLY A 362 1.29 7.01 -33.79
C GLY A 362 2.63 6.75 -34.43
N GLU A 363 2.56 6.11 -35.57
CA GLU A 363 3.70 5.81 -36.41
C GLU A 363 3.31 5.88 -37.88
N TYR A 364 4.28 6.15 -38.74
CA TYR A 364 4.05 6.23 -40.18
C TYR A 364 5.27 5.71 -40.93
N THR A 365 5.10 4.67 -41.72
CA THR A 365 6.12 4.05 -42.55
C THR A 365 6.24 4.78 -43.89
N PHE A 366 7.40 5.36 -44.15
CA PHE A 366 7.73 5.93 -45.46
C PHE A 366 8.19 4.84 -46.43
N ASP A 367 7.64 4.88 -47.64
CA ASP A 367 8.11 4.02 -48.74
C ASP A 367 9.59 4.26 -49.04
N GLY A 368 10.33 3.16 -49.12
CA GLY A 368 11.71 3.11 -49.55
C GLY A 368 12.33 1.79 -49.10
N ASP A 369 13.53 1.50 -49.59
CA ASP A 369 14.21 0.23 -49.28
C ASP A 369 14.38 -0.02 -47.77
N SER A 370 14.41 1.04 -46.96
CA SER A 370 14.60 0.99 -45.50
C SER A 370 13.32 1.11 -44.66
N ASN A 371 12.13 1.22 -45.26
CA ASN A 371 10.83 1.34 -44.54
C ASN A 371 10.90 2.22 -43.26
N LEU A 372 11.45 3.43 -43.39
CA LEU A 372 11.68 4.31 -42.26
C LEU A 372 10.35 4.67 -41.60
N THR A 373 10.19 4.32 -40.33
CA THR A 373 8.95 4.49 -39.57
C THR A 373 9.21 5.35 -38.34
N PRO A 374 9.16 6.70 -38.44
CA PRO A 374 9.07 7.53 -37.25
C PRO A 374 7.84 7.18 -36.42
N PHE A 375 7.99 7.27 -35.11
CA PHE A 375 6.90 7.13 -34.17
C PHE A 375 7.02 8.17 -33.06
N PHE A 376 5.88 8.47 -32.44
CA PHE A 376 5.83 9.31 -31.26
C PHE A 376 4.81 8.76 -30.27
N GLU A 377 5.02 9.04 -28.99
CA GLU A 377 4.07 8.77 -27.92
C GLU A 377 4.15 9.92 -26.91
N VAL A 378 3.04 10.62 -26.70
CA VAL A 378 2.94 11.70 -25.71
C VAL A 378 1.80 11.35 -24.79
N VAL A 379 2.08 11.28 -23.49
CA VAL A 379 1.10 11.01 -22.44
C VAL A 379 1.20 12.11 -21.39
N TYR A 380 0.06 12.69 -21.05
CA TYR A 380 -0.11 13.60 -19.92
C TYR A 380 -1.15 12.99 -18.99
N SER A 381 -0.78 12.86 -17.72
CA SER A 381 -1.62 12.27 -16.68
C SER A 381 -1.64 13.20 -15.48
N LYS A 382 -2.80 13.42 -14.90
CA LYS A 382 -2.99 14.19 -13.68
C LYS A 382 -3.89 13.44 -12.72
N ARG A 383 -3.51 13.39 -11.46
CA ARG A 383 -4.29 12.87 -10.35
C ARG A 383 -4.38 13.91 -9.25
N GLU A 384 -5.59 14.18 -8.79
CA GLU A 384 -5.87 14.95 -7.58
C GLU A 384 -6.45 13.99 -6.55
N THR A 385 -5.81 13.90 -5.39
CA THR A 385 -6.24 13.05 -4.28
C THR A 385 -6.48 13.92 -3.06
N PHE A 386 -7.68 13.80 -2.50
CA PHE A 386 -8.00 14.37 -1.20
C PHE A 386 -8.30 13.25 -0.21
N SER A 387 -7.51 13.20 0.87
CA SER A 387 -7.70 12.23 1.94
C SER A 387 -7.96 12.94 3.26
N ALA A 388 -9.11 12.66 3.86
CA ALA A 388 -9.37 12.92 5.27
C ALA A 388 -8.86 11.70 6.07
N ASN A 389 -7.55 11.64 6.27
CA ASN A 389 -6.94 10.77 7.26
C ASN A 389 -7.19 11.32 8.65
N SER A 390 -8.44 11.34 9.11
CA SER A 390 -8.69 11.45 10.54
C SER A 390 -8.13 10.19 11.19
N GLY A 391 -6.93 10.31 11.73
CA GLY A 391 -6.64 9.69 13.00
C GLY A 391 -6.64 10.85 13.98
N ASP A 392 -7.48 10.81 15.00
CA ASP A 392 -7.54 11.87 15.98
C ASP A 392 -6.19 11.99 16.73
N PHE A 393 -5.30 12.83 16.23
CA PHE A 393 -4.00 13.03 16.85
C PHE A 393 -4.19 13.77 18.16
N GLN A 394 -3.50 13.29 19.19
CA GLN A 394 -3.45 13.97 20.47
C GLN A 394 -2.48 15.15 20.38
N LEU A 395 -2.94 16.29 20.88
CA LEU A 395 -2.12 17.42 21.29
C LEU A 395 -1.92 17.30 22.79
N PHE A 396 -0.65 17.28 23.20
CA PHE A 396 -0.27 17.16 24.60
C PHE A 396 0.79 18.19 25.03
N PRO A 397 0.57 19.49 24.80
CA PRO A 397 1.53 20.52 25.16
C PRO A 397 1.59 20.70 26.68
N ILE A 398 2.73 21.18 27.19
CA ILE A 398 2.84 21.59 28.60
C ILE A 398 2.33 23.01 28.75
N VAL A 399 1.29 23.21 29.56
CA VAL A 399 0.80 24.54 29.94
C VAL A 399 1.51 25.02 31.21
N PRO A 400 2.20 26.17 31.19
CA PRO A 400 2.93 26.70 32.34
C PRO A 400 2.05 26.98 33.56
N ALA A 401 2.65 26.87 34.74
CA ALA A 401 1.99 27.13 36.03
C ALA A 401 1.26 28.48 36.09
N ASN A 402 1.88 29.55 35.60
CA ASN A 402 1.32 30.89 35.68
C ASN A 402 0.41 31.27 34.50
N ASN A 403 0.09 30.33 33.59
CA ASN A 403 -0.82 30.61 32.48
C ASN A 403 -2.21 31.00 33.04
N PRO A 404 -2.86 32.06 32.50
CA PRO A 404 -4.11 32.59 33.02
C PRO A 404 -5.32 31.67 32.84
N PHE A 405 -5.19 30.62 32.03
CA PHE A 405 -6.22 29.60 31.79
C PHE A 405 -5.96 28.29 32.53
N ASN A 406 -4.80 28.14 33.18
CA ASN A 406 -4.41 26.88 33.82
C ASN A 406 -5.32 26.56 35.03
N PRO A 407 -5.99 25.40 35.05
CA PRO A 407 -6.90 25.03 36.15
C PRO A 407 -6.17 24.77 37.47
N CYS A 408 -4.87 24.45 37.45
CA CYS A 408 -4.04 24.32 38.66
C CYS A 408 -3.31 25.62 39.05
N ASN A 409 -3.77 26.77 38.55
CA ASN A 409 -3.27 28.08 38.94
C ASN A 409 -4.30 28.78 39.85
N PRO A 410 -4.07 28.88 41.17
CA PRO A 410 -5.01 29.56 42.09
C PRO A 410 -5.26 31.04 41.76
N ALA A 411 -4.39 31.67 40.94
CA ALA A 411 -4.54 33.05 40.49
C ALA A 411 -5.28 33.19 39.14
N ALA A 412 -5.55 32.08 38.44
CA ALA A 412 -6.29 32.06 37.19
C ALA A 412 -7.80 32.23 37.42
N ALA A 413 -8.52 32.67 36.38
CA ALA A 413 -9.98 32.72 36.41
C ALA A 413 -10.52 31.27 36.43
N ASN A 414 -11.09 30.84 37.56
CA ASN A 414 -11.55 29.48 37.85
C ASN A 414 -10.46 28.44 38.14
N GLY A 415 -9.21 28.86 38.35
CA GLY A 415 -8.15 27.95 38.78
C GLY A 415 -8.17 27.69 40.29
N VAL A 416 -7.66 26.52 40.69
CA VAL A 416 -7.61 26.04 42.06
C VAL A 416 -6.19 25.63 42.45
N ASP A 417 -5.94 25.42 43.74
CA ASP A 417 -4.70 24.80 44.19
C ASP A 417 -4.86 23.28 44.08
N CYS A 418 -4.14 22.66 43.15
CA CYS A 418 -4.28 21.23 42.88
C CYS A 418 -3.80 20.33 44.02
N GLY A 419 -2.94 20.84 44.93
CA GLY A 419 -2.61 20.13 46.17
C GLY A 419 -3.79 20.10 47.13
N LEU A 420 -4.52 21.21 47.28
CA LEU A 420 -5.76 21.24 48.05
C LEU A 420 -6.88 20.42 47.41
N ALA A 421 -6.96 20.38 46.08
CA ALA A 421 -7.90 19.51 45.38
C ALA A 421 -7.58 18.03 45.63
N TYR A 422 -6.30 17.66 45.63
CA TYR A 422 -5.83 16.30 45.92
C TYR A 422 -6.15 15.90 47.37
N ASP A 423 -5.88 16.80 48.31
CA ASP A 423 -6.22 16.60 49.72
C ASP A 423 -7.74 16.47 49.94
N ALA A 424 -8.55 17.21 49.20
CA ALA A 424 -10.00 17.11 49.27
C ALA A 424 -10.50 15.75 48.75
N MET A 425 -9.90 15.26 47.66
CA MET A 425 -10.17 13.93 47.12
C MET A 425 -9.82 12.84 48.14
N LEU A 426 -8.64 12.88 48.76
CA LEU A 426 -8.24 11.92 49.80
C LEU A 426 -9.12 11.99 51.05
N ASN A 427 -9.71 13.15 51.35
CA ASN A 427 -10.63 13.35 52.46
C ASN A 427 -12.08 12.95 52.15
N ASP A 428 -12.41 12.62 50.89
CA ASP A 428 -13.76 12.18 50.55
C ASP A 428 -14.15 10.94 51.38
N PRO A 429 -15.27 10.97 52.12
CA PRO A 429 -15.63 9.89 53.03
C PRO A 429 -15.89 8.55 52.33
N VAL A 430 -16.36 8.56 51.08
CA VAL A 430 -16.64 7.35 50.28
C VAL A 430 -15.32 6.74 49.84
N PHE A 431 -14.46 7.54 49.20
CA PHE A 431 -13.14 7.10 48.76
C PHE A 431 -12.25 6.63 49.91
N ALA A 432 -12.14 7.42 50.99
CA ALA A 432 -11.37 7.05 52.17
C ALA A 432 -11.86 5.76 52.83
N SER A 433 -13.17 5.46 52.74
CA SER A 433 -13.72 4.21 53.24
C SER A 433 -13.39 3.02 52.34
N ALA A 434 -13.40 3.20 51.02
CA ALA A 434 -13.02 2.18 50.06
C ALA A 434 -11.52 1.83 50.17
N VAL A 435 -10.64 2.84 50.24
CA VAL A 435 -9.20 2.64 50.47
C VAL A 435 -8.94 1.97 51.80
N ALA A 436 -9.58 2.43 52.87
CA ALA A 436 -9.44 1.81 54.17
C ALA A 436 -9.86 0.33 54.16
N ALA A 437 -10.96 -0.02 53.48
CA ALA A 437 -11.38 -1.41 53.34
C ALA A 437 -10.36 -2.26 52.56
N ASN A 438 -9.81 -1.74 51.46
CA ASN A 438 -8.84 -2.46 50.62
C ASN A 438 -7.52 -2.75 51.35
N PHE A 439 -7.04 -1.81 52.17
CA PHE A 439 -5.78 -1.94 52.91
C PHE A 439 -5.97 -2.42 54.37
N GLY A 440 -7.17 -2.81 54.78
CA GLY A 440 -7.45 -3.30 56.14
C GLY A 440 -7.33 -2.26 57.25
N LEU A 441 -7.54 -0.98 56.92
CA LEU A 441 -7.51 0.17 57.81
C LEU A 441 -8.94 0.63 58.17
N THR A 442 -9.08 1.48 59.17
CA THR A 442 -10.29 2.30 59.34
C THR A 442 -10.17 3.59 58.51
N PRO A 443 -11.29 4.22 58.10
CA PRO A 443 -11.24 5.49 57.35
C PRO A 443 -10.51 6.60 58.10
N ALA A 444 -10.58 6.59 59.44
CA ALA A 444 -9.82 7.51 60.29
C ALA A 444 -8.32 7.19 60.26
N GLN A 445 -7.93 5.91 60.30
CA GLN A 445 -6.52 5.52 60.18
C GLN A 445 -5.93 5.92 58.83
N PHE A 446 -6.64 5.71 57.71
CA PHE A 446 -6.19 6.14 56.38
C PHE A 446 -5.94 7.66 56.33
N ARG A 447 -6.84 8.45 56.93
CA ARG A 447 -6.69 9.91 57.01
C ARG A 447 -5.63 10.39 58.03
N ASP A 448 -5.23 9.56 59.00
CA ASP A 448 -4.28 9.90 60.07
C ASP A 448 -2.89 9.21 59.89
N PHE A 449 -2.53 8.74 58.69
CA PHE A 449 -1.36 7.88 58.45
C PHE A 449 0.00 8.61 58.60
N GLY A 450 0.48 8.81 59.82
CA GLY A 450 1.72 9.55 60.16
C GLY A 450 3.07 8.87 59.85
N ILE A 451 3.16 8.05 58.80
CA ILE A 451 4.42 7.43 58.32
C ILE A 451 4.74 7.84 56.86
N VAL A 452 3.77 8.35 56.10
CA VAL A 452 3.94 8.88 54.73
C VAL A 452 3.14 10.18 54.63
N ASP A 453 3.75 11.28 54.21
CA ASP A 453 3.09 12.60 54.08
C ASP A 453 2.18 12.58 52.84
N LEU A 454 0.98 11.98 52.97
CA LEU A 454 0.03 11.77 51.85
C LEU A 454 -0.71 13.04 51.43
N PHE A 455 -0.96 13.94 52.39
CA PHE A 455 -1.57 15.24 52.10
C PHE A 455 -0.51 16.22 51.62
N ALA A 456 -0.73 16.81 50.46
CA ALA A 456 0.20 17.71 49.83
C ALA A 456 0.13 19.12 50.41
N GLY A 457 -1.04 19.53 50.93
CA GLY A 457 -1.31 20.92 51.30
C GLY A 457 -1.34 21.84 50.07
N PRO A 458 -1.31 23.16 50.27
CA PRO A 458 -1.24 24.11 49.16
C PRO A 458 0.14 24.04 48.49
N ILE A 459 0.16 23.69 47.21
CA ILE A 459 1.39 23.58 46.41
C ILE A 459 1.57 24.77 45.45
N GLY A 460 0.61 25.70 45.44
CA GLY A 460 0.63 26.86 44.55
C GLY A 460 0.37 26.51 43.09
N ALA A 461 0.70 27.43 42.18
CA ALA A 461 0.48 27.24 40.75
C ALA A 461 1.38 26.13 40.20
N GLN A 462 0.79 25.19 39.48
CA GLN A 462 1.50 24.05 38.90
C GLN A 462 1.28 23.95 37.39
N SER A 463 2.29 23.54 36.64
CA SER A 463 2.13 23.22 35.21
C SER A 463 1.31 21.96 35.03
N VAL A 464 0.49 21.93 33.98
CA VAL A 464 -0.36 20.80 33.61
C VAL A 464 -0.20 20.51 32.12
N GLN A 465 -0.49 19.29 31.69
CA GLN A 465 -0.41 18.89 30.29
C GLN A 465 -1.79 18.42 29.80
N PRO A 466 -2.59 19.28 29.15
CA PRO A 466 -3.83 18.86 28.51
C PRO A 466 -3.56 17.86 27.40
N VAL A 467 -4.40 16.84 27.26
CA VAL A 467 -4.40 15.86 26.17
C VAL A 467 -5.74 15.98 25.45
N VAL A 468 -5.74 16.70 24.33
CA VAL A 468 -6.93 17.01 23.53
C VAL A 468 -6.71 16.56 22.08
N SER A 469 -7.78 16.37 21.31
CA SER A 469 -7.69 16.24 19.85
C SER A 469 -8.46 17.37 19.19
N VAL A 470 -7.89 17.92 18.11
CA VAL A 470 -8.46 19.07 17.41
C VAL A 470 -8.80 18.68 15.97
N GLU A 471 -10.02 19.00 15.55
CA GLU A 471 -10.50 18.69 14.22
C GLU A 471 -9.56 19.27 13.13
N GLY A 472 -9.12 18.44 12.19
CA GLY A 472 -8.30 18.86 11.05
C GLY A 472 -6.81 19.03 11.34
N ASP A 473 -6.33 18.86 12.57
CA ASP A 473 -4.90 18.92 12.89
C ASP A 473 -4.16 17.68 12.35
N ARG A 474 -3.32 17.85 11.31
CA ARG A 474 -2.50 16.79 10.68
C ARG A 474 -3.29 15.64 10.05
N THR A 475 -4.61 15.75 9.99
CA THR A 475 -5.54 14.70 9.53
C THR A 475 -6.02 14.87 8.10
N ARG A 476 -5.67 15.94 7.41
CA ARG A 476 -6.06 16.17 6.02
C ARG A 476 -4.82 16.19 5.15
N VAL A 477 -4.86 15.48 4.02
CA VAL A 477 -3.78 15.51 3.04
C VAL A 477 -4.37 15.74 1.66
N SER A 478 -3.85 16.77 1.00
CA SER A 478 -4.07 17.01 -0.43
C SER A 478 -2.81 16.61 -1.17
N ALA A 479 -2.94 15.79 -2.22
CA ALA A 479 -1.83 15.37 -3.05
C ALA A 479 -2.22 15.46 -4.53
N ASP A 480 -1.48 16.28 -5.27
CA ASP A 480 -1.66 16.46 -6.72
C ASP A 480 -0.42 15.95 -7.43
N ILE A 481 -0.58 14.99 -8.33
CA ILE A 481 0.51 14.46 -9.16
C ILE A 481 0.19 14.72 -10.63
N GLU A 482 1.14 15.35 -11.32
CA GLU A 482 1.10 15.56 -12.76
C GLU A 482 2.32 14.89 -13.40
N GLN A 483 2.11 14.07 -14.43
CA GLN A 483 3.19 13.43 -15.18
C GLN A 483 3.01 13.71 -16.67
N ILE A 484 4.09 14.12 -17.32
CA ILE A 484 4.20 14.19 -18.77
C ILE A 484 5.31 13.26 -19.24
N ARG A 485 5.03 12.47 -20.27
CA ARG A 485 6.00 11.59 -20.92
C ARG A 485 5.92 11.78 -22.42
N GLY A 486 7.06 12.02 -23.04
CA GLY A 486 7.22 12.12 -24.49
C GLY A 486 8.27 11.13 -24.99
N VAL A 487 7.90 10.30 -25.96
CA VAL A 487 8.80 9.39 -26.67
C VAL A 487 8.81 9.78 -28.13
N PHE A 488 10.00 9.90 -28.70
CA PHE A 488 10.19 10.17 -30.12
C PHE A 488 11.28 9.25 -30.63
N GLY A 489 11.01 8.57 -31.74
CA GLY A 489 11.95 7.63 -32.29
C GLY A 489 11.66 7.30 -33.74
N PHE A 490 12.46 6.38 -34.26
CA PHE A 490 12.30 5.81 -35.59
C PHE A 490 12.64 4.32 -35.55
N LYS A 491 11.88 3.56 -36.31
CA LYS A 491 12.21 2.18 -36.71
C LYS A 491 12.67 2.21 -38.16
N ALA A 492 13.60 1.34 -38.54
CA ALA A 492 14.03 1.22 -39.92
C ALA A 492 14.51 -0.20 -40.24
N ASP A 493 14.20 -0.64 -41.46
CA ASP A 493 14.86 -1.79 -42.07
C ASP A 493 16.24 -1.35 -42.61
N LEU A 494 17.22 -2.23 -42.44
CA LEU A 494 18.63 -1.99 -42.77
C LEU A 494 19.08 -2.98 -43.85
N PRO A 495 18.48 -2.97 -45.05
CA PRO A 495 18.82 -3.90 -46.12
C PRO A 495 20.28 -3.76 -46.59
N GLN A 496 20.94 -2.64 -46.26
CA GLN A 496 22.36 -2.42 -46.59
C GLN A 496 23.29 -3.38 -45.82
N ILE A 497 22.81 -4.00 -44.75
CA ILE A 497 23.52 -4.99 -43.93
C ILE A 497 23.23 -6.42 -44.41
N ASN A 498 22.41 -6.60 -45.45
CA ASN A 498 22.09 -7.91 -45.98
C ASN A 498 23.27 -8.47 -46.81
N PHE A 499 24.11 -9.31 -46.20
CA PHE A 499 25.22 -10.00 -46.88
C PHE A 499 25.44 -11.41 -46.32
N GLY A 500 25.55 -12.40 -47.22
CA GLY A 500 25.73 -13.80 -46.81
C GLY A 500 24.57 -14.27 -45.93
N SER A 501 24.88 -14.72 -44.71
CA SER A 501 23.89 -15.15 -43.72
C SER A 501 23.32 -14.01 -42.85
N PHE A 502 23.84 -12.80 -42.99
CA PHE A 502 23.28 -11.62 -42.32
C PHE A 502 22.12 -11.09 -43.15
N GLN A 503 20.89 -11.21 -42.67
CA GLN A 503 19.68 -10.84 -43.39
C GLN A 503 18.66 -10.20 -42.45
N ASN A 504 17.64 -9.54 -42.99
CA ASN A 504 16.48 -9.00 -42.23
C ASN A 504 16.86 -8.09 -41.06
N TRP A 505 17.94 -7.31 -41.22
CA TRP A 505 18.35 -6.37 -40.18
C TRP A 505 17.37 -5.21 -40.08
N SER A 506 16.93 -4.91 -38.87
CA SER A 506 16.09 -3.76 -38.53
C SER A 506 16.60 -3.12 -37.24
N GLY A 507 16.19 -1.88 -36.99
CA GLY A 507 16.60 -1.15 -35.80
C GLY A 507 15.56 -0.15 -35.32
N GLU A 508 15.59 0.10 -34.02
CA GLU A 508 14.85 1.18 -33.37
C GLU A 508 15.83 2.08 -32.62
N ALA A 509 15.61 3.40 -32.70
CA ALA A 509 16.23 4.36 -31.82
C ALA A 509 15.19 5.33 -31.30
N TYR A 510 15.24 5.64 -30.00
CA TYR A 510 14.32 6.60 -29.39
C TYR A 510 14.96 7.41 -28.26
N VAL A 511 14.33 8.55 -27.99
CA VAL A 511 14.50 9.31 -26.76
C VAL A 511 13.17 9.33 -26.02
N SER A 512 13.19 9.02 -24.72
CA SER A 512 12.06 9.16 -23.81
C SER A 512 12.39 10.22 -22.78
N ILE A 513 11.50 11.18 -22.60
CA ILE A 513 11.62 12.25 -21.61
C ILE A 513 10.37 12.21 -20.75
N SER A 514 10.56 12.03 -19.45
CA SER A 514 9.48 11.97 -18.46
C SER A 514 9.75 13.00 -17.37
N ARG A 515 8.70 13.72 -16.97
CA ARG A 515 8.70 14.62 -15.81
C ARG A 515 7.46 14.37 -14.99
N SER A 516 7.65 14.01 -13.73
CA SER A 516 6.59 13.99 -12.71
C SER A 516 6.75 15.19 -11.80
N THR A 517 5.66 15.88 -11.47
CA THR A 517 5.59 16.92 -10.44
C THR A 517 4.48 16.55 -9.47
N GLY A 518 4.84 16.31 -8.22
CA GLY A 518 3.92 16.09 -7.13
C GLY A 518 3.91 17.30 -6.19
N ASN A 519 2.72 17.77 -5.80
CA ASN A 519 2.57 18.72 -4.70
C ASN A 519 1.80 18.03 -3.58
N ALA A 520 2.28 18.20 -2.35
CA ALA A 520 1.60 17.70 -1.16
C ALA A 520 1.36 18.86 -0.21
N SER A 521 0.21 18.86 0.45
CA SER A 521 -0.17 19.88 1.42
C SER A 521 -0.89 19.22 2.59
N ARG A 522 -0.45 19.55 3.80
CA ARG A 522 -1.01 19.03 5.06
C ARG A 522 -1.20 20.18 6.05
N PRO A 523 -2.43 20.55 6.40
CA PRO A 523 -2.67 21.49 7.49
C PRO A 523 -2.37 20.87 8.86
N GLY A 524 -1.91 21.68 9.79
CA GLY A 524 -1.64 21.26 11.15
C GLY A 524 -1.29 22.41 12.08
N ILE A 525 -1.22 22.12 13.37
CA ILE A 525 -0.93 23.09 14.41
C ILE A 525 0.58 23.29 14.53
N ARG A 526 1.02 24.54 14.39
CA ARG A 526 2.39 25.00 14.63
C ARG A 526 2.73 24.88 16.11
N GLY A 527 3.61 23.94 16.46
CA GLY A 527 4.03 23.67 17.83
C GLY A 527 4.81 24.83 18.45
N ASP A 528 5.61 25.55 17.66
CA ASP A 528 6.32 26.74 18.07
C ASP A 528 5.37 27.92 18.38
N ARG A 529 4.35 28.14 17.55
CA ARG A 529 3.26 29.10 17.83
C ARG A 529 2.44 28.70 19.04
N LEU A 530 2.13 27.41 19.19
CA LEU A 530 1.40 26.90 20.36
C LEU A 530 2.20 27.16 21.65
N ASN A 531 3.50 26.82 21.67
CA ASN A 531 4.36 27.08 22.82
C ASN A 531 4.41 28.57 23.18
N PHE A 532 4.49 29.45 22.19
CA PHE A 532 4.47 30.90 22.40
C PHE A 532 3.10 31.39 22.92
N ALA A 533 2.00 30.92 22.34
CA ALA A 533 0.63 31.22 22.80
C ALA A 533 0.35 30.73 24.21
N LEU A 534 1.00 29.66 24.66
CA LEU A 534 0.87 29.14 26.03
C LEU A 534 1.80 29.83 27.03
N GLY A 535 2.83 30.54 26.55
CA GLY A 535 3.85 31.19 27.38
C GLY A 535 4.92 30.23 27.89
N VAL A 536 5.22 29.15 27.16
CA VAL A 536 6.25 28.17 27.53
C VAL A 536 7.61 28.87 27.65
N GLY A 537 8.24 28.77 28.83
CA GLY A 537 9.53 29.41 29.12
C GLY A 537 9.46 30.92 29.33
N SER A 538 8.29 31.55 29.30
CA SER A 538 8.12 33.00 29.47
C SER A 538 7.28 33.35 30.71
N SER A 539 7.01 34.64 30.90
CA SER A 539 6.21 35.14 32.03
C SER A 539 4.70 35.13 31.77
N ALA A 540 4.27 35.07 30.50
CA ALA A 540 2.87 35.09 30.09
C ALA A 540 2.71 34.61 28.62
N PRO A 541 1.51 34.15 28.23
CA PRO A 541 1.13 33.95 26.83
C PRO A 541 1.54 35.08 25.90
N CYS A 542 2.03 34.75 24.71
CA CYS A 542 2.45 35.72 23.68
C CYS A 542 3.54 36.70 24.13
N VAL A 543 4.32 36.36 25.16
CA VAL A 543 5.48 37.14 25.61
C VAL A 543 6.74 36.31 25.40
N ALA A 544 7.75 36.90 24.76
CA ALA A 544 9.02 36.23 24.53
C ALA A 544 9.76 35.98 25.85
N ALA A 545 10.35 34.79 25.98
CA ALA A 545 11.26 34.51 27.08
C ALA A 545 12.50 35.42 27.02
N PRO A 546 13.11 35.79 28.16
CA PRO A 546 14.32 36.62 28.16
C PRO A 546 15.43 36.01 27.30
N GLY A 547 15.89 36.74 26.28
CA GLY A 547 16.94 36.30 25.37
C GLY A 547 16.48 35.37 24.23
N ALA A 548 15.21 34.98 24.18
CA ALA A 548 14.69 34.19 23.06
C ALA A 548 14.74 34.98 21.75
N GLN A 549 15.21 34.32 20.70
CA GLN A 549 15.12 34.81 19.32
C GLN A 549 13.97 34.07 18.64
N LEU A 550 12.84 34.76 18.45
CA LEU A 550 11.66 34.19 17.80
C LEU A 550 11.47 34.86 16.44
N SER A 551 10.99 34.09 15.45
CA SER A 551 10.68 34.64 14.14
C SER A 551 9.45 35.54 14.20
N ALA A 552 9.32 36.45 13.23
CA ALA A 552 8.11 37.26 13.07
C ALA A 552 6.87 36.37 12.89
N SER A 553 7.01 35.23 12.20
CA SER A 553 5.91 34.26 12.00
C SER A 553 5.36 33.65 13.29
N VAL A 554 6.11 33.71 14.40
CA VAL A 554 5.65 33.28 15.73
C VAL A 554 5.03 34.45 16.49
N THR A 555 5.64 35.63 16.42
CA THR A 555 5.27 36.76 17.30
C THR A 555 4.13 37.62 16.75
N ASP A 556 4.01 37.72 15.43
CA ASP A 556 2.99 38.54 14.77
C ASP A 556 1.59 37.93 14.93
N GLY A 557 0.64 38.74 15.38
CA GLY A 557 -0.76 38.31 15.48
C GLY A 557 -1.04 37.24 16.55
N CYS A 558 -0.12 37.01 17.49
CA CYS A 558 -0.30 36.00 18.54
C CYS A 558 -1.59 36.20 19.34
N VAL A 559 -2.31 35.09 19.50
CA VAL A 559 -3.52 34.99 20.31
C VAL A 559 -3.22 34.05 21.48
N PRO A 560 -3.40 34.47 22.76
CA PRO A 560 -3.34 33.56 23.90
C PRO A 560 -4.36 32.44 23.73
N VAL A 561 -3.92 31.18 23.80
CA VAL A 561 -4.76 30.01 23.55
C VAL A 561 -5.24 29.41 24.86
N ASN A 562 -6.55 29.20 24.99
CA ASN A 562 -7.13 28.48 26.11
C ASN A 562 -7.32 26.99 25.79
N LEU A 563 -6.34 26.15 26.19
CA LEU A 563 -6.43 24.69 26.05
C LEU A 563 -7.38 23.99 27.03
N PHE A 564 -8.09 24.75 27.87
CA PHE A 564 -9.08 24.25 28.82
C PHE A 564 -10.49 24.77 28.51
N ALA A 565 -10.70 25.33 27.32
CA ALA A 565 -12.02 25.76 26.88
C ALA A 565 -12.94 24.56 26.63
N ASP A 566 -14.20 24.65 27.05
CA ASP A 566 -15.20 23.58 26.90
C ASP A 566 -15.32 23.05 25.46
N SER A 567 -15.08 23.89 24.44
CA SER A 567 -15.13 23.49 23.02
C SER A 567 -14.11 22.40 22.66
N LEU A 568 -12.97 22.33 23.37
CA LEU A 568 -11.96 21.29 23.20
C LEU A 568 -12.31 19.97 23.91
N TYR A 569 -13.32 19.98 24.80
CA TYR A 569 -13.71 18.83 25.63
C TYR A 569 -15.19 18.44 25.47
N SER A 570 -15.96 19.13 24.61
CA SER A 570 -17.37 18.81 24.33
C SER A 570 -17.59 17.44 23.66
N GLY A 571 -16.49 16.78 23.30
CA GLY A 571 -16.36 15.38 22.89
C GLY A 571 -14.89 14.96 22.97
N VAL A 572 -14.54 13.77 22.46
CA VAL A 572 -13.14 13.30 22.40
C VAL A 572 -12.30 14.13 21.42
N VAL A 573 -12.93 14.61 20.34
CA VAL A 573 -12.37 15.53 19.36
C VAL A 573 -13.14 16.85 19.44
N GLY A 574 -12.42 17.93 19.67
CA GLY A 574 -13.00 19.26 19.82
C GLY A 574 -12.38 20.28 18.86
N ASP A 575 -12.65 21.54 19.13
CA ASP A 575 -12.04 22.66 18.43
C ASP A 575 -11.70 23.81 19.40
N PHE A 576 -10.77 24.68 19.00
CA PHE A 576 -10.42 25.89 19.73
C PHE A 576 -11.66 26.77 19.96
N ALA A 577 -11.62 27.54 21.04
CA ALA A 577 -12.77 28.35 21.47
C ALA A 577 -13.10 29.46 20.48
N THR A 578 -12.10 29.92 19.72
CA THR A 578 -12.26 31.01 18.76
C THR A 578 -11.56 30.71 17.43
N GLN A 579 -12.13 31.24 16.34
CA GLN A 579 -11.48 31.20 15.04
C GLN A 579 -10.10 31.89 15.04
N ALA A 580 -9.90 32.91 15.89
CA ALA A 580 -8.61 33.61 15.98
C ALA A 580 -7.49 32.74 16.57
N GLU A 581 -7.80 31.90 17.57
CA GLU A 581 -6.86 30.88 18.07
C GLU A 581 -6.51 29.88 16.95
N ARG A 582 -7.53 29.39 16.24
CA ARG A 582 -7.35 28.46 15.12
C ARG A 582 -6.50 29.06 14.00
N ASP A 583 -6.83 30.27 13.53
CA ASP A 583 -6.12 30.96 12.44
C ASP A 583 -4.66 31.27 12.79
N TYR A 584 -4.37 31.55 14.06
CA TYR A 584 -3.00 31.78 14.52
C TYR A 584 -2.20 30.46 14.57
N LEU A 585 -2.80 29.38 15.07
CA LEU A 585 -2.12 28.11 15.29
C LEU A 585 -1.97 27.25 14.05
N PHE A 586 -2.98 27.22 13.18
CA PHE A 586 -2.96 26.40 11.97
C PHE A 586 -2.07 27.03 10.91
N ASP A 587 -1.28 26.18 10.27
CA ASP A 587 -0.50 26.50 9.07
C ASP A 587 -0.52 25.28 8.14
N SER A 588 0.15 25.36 7.00
CA SER A 588 0.33 24.23 6.08
C SER A 588 1.78 23.76 6.06
N ARG A 589 1.97 22.45 5.92
CA ARG A 589 3.24 21.82 5.57
C ARG A 589 3.15 21.42 4.10
N ASP A 590 3.93 22.07 3.24
CA ASP A 590 3.85 21.92 1.80
C ASP A 590 5.15 21.35 1.19
N PHE A 591 5.00 20.47 0.19
CA PHE A 591 6.11 19.93 -0.60
C PHE A 591 5.89 20.11 -2.08
N LYS A 592 7.00 20.28 -2.80
CA LYS A 592 7.06 20.12 -4.24
C LYS A 592 8.14 19.13 -4.64
N THR A 593 7.72 17.99 -5.16
CA THR A 593 8.61 16.91 -5.62
C THR A 593 8.61 16.84 -7.14
N LYS A 594 9.80 16.85 -7.74
CA LYS A 594 10.01 16.62 -9.17
C LYS A 594 10.86 15.39 -9.38
N VAL A 595 10.45 14.53 -10.30
CA VAL A 595 11.23 13.40 -10.78
C VAL A 595 11.37 13.54 -12.28
N ASP A 596 12.61 13.65 -12.75
CA ASP A 596 12.93 13.71 -14.17
C ASP A 596 13.70 12.47 -14.60
N GLN A 597 13.28 11.87 -15.71
CA GLN A 597 13.96 10.75 -16.34
C GLN A 597 14.13 11.00 -17.83
N THR A 598 15.36 10.86 -18.33
CA THR A 598 15.65 10.87 -19.76
C THR A 598 16.35 9.59 -20.16
N ILE A 599 15.84 8.93 -21.21
CA ILE A 599 16.39 7.69 -21.75
C ILE A 599 16.72 7.89 -23.22
N TRP A 600 17.93 7.53 -23.62
CA TRP A 600 18.30 7.31 -25.02
C TRP A 600 18.53 5.83 -25.21
N ASN A 601 17.83 5.23 -26.17
CA ASN A 601 17.96 3.80 -26.47
C ASN A 601 18.18 3.61 -27.97
N VAL A 602 19.05 2.66 -28.31
CA VAL A 602 19.23 2.14 -29.66
C VAL A 602 19.22 0.62 -29.56
N PHE A 603 18.47 -0.03 -30.43
CA PHE A 603 18.41 -1.48 -30.55
C PHE A 603 18.43 -1.87 -32.02
N LEU A 604 19.25 -2.85 -32.37
CA LEU A 604 19.36 -3.44 -33.69
C LEU A 604 19.10 -4.94 -33.57
N GLN A 605 18.41 -5.52 -34.53
CA GLN A 605 18.20 -6.96 -34.61
C GLN A 605 18.27 -7.44 -36.05
N GLY A 606 18.60 -8.72 -36.25
CA GLY A 606 18.54 -9.37 -37.55
C GLY A 606 19.03 -10.80 -37.49
N ASP A 607 19.01 -11.45 -38.64
CA ASP A 607 19.49 -12.82 -38.78
C ASP A 607 21.00 -12.82 -38.99
N VAL A 608 21.67 -13.83 -38.45
CA VAL A 608 23.14 -13.96 -38.51
C VAL A 608 23.61 -15.30 -39.08
N ALA A 609 22.76 -16.34 -38.99
CA ALA A 609 23.05 -17.66 -39.51
C ALA A 609 21.75 -18.40 -39.86
N GLU A 610 21.83 -19.30 -40.85
CA GLU A 610 20.76 -20.25 -41.16
C GLU A 610 21.25 -21.66 -40.78
N THR A 611 20.43 -22.42 -40.07
CA THR A 611 20.75 -23.79 -39.65
C THR A 611 19.73 -24.78 -40.22
N SER A 612 19.99 -26.08 -40.09
CA SER A 612 18.99 -27.10 -40.46
C SER A 612 17.72 -27.08 -39.60
N ALA A 613 17.73 -26.34 -38.49
CA ALA A 613 16.60 -26.22 -37.57
C ALA A 613 15.87 -24.87 -37.70
N GLY A 614 16.39 -23.93 -38.49
CA GLY A 614 15.84 -22.60 -38.69
C GLY A 614 16.90 -21.50 -38.53
N THR A 615 16.40 -20.26 -38.54
CA THR A 615 17.23 -19.05 -38.52
C THR A 615 17.70 -18.68 -37.12
N VAL A 616 18.98 -18.33 -37.01
CA VAL A 616 19.60 -17.77 -35.80
C VAL A 616 19.54 -16.25 -35.90
N SER A 617 18.90 -15.62 -34.92
CA SER A 617 18.72 -14.17 -34.86
C SER A 617 19.52 -13.58 -33.70
N LEU A 618 20.06 -12.38 -33.90
CA LEU A 618 20.83 -11.62 -32.94
C LEU A 618 20.25 -10.21 -32.82
N GLY A 619 20.01 -9.79 -31.59
CA GLY A 619 19.69 -8.42 -31.21
C GLY A 619 20.78 -7.84 -30.33
N PHE A 620 21.08 -6.57 -30.47
CA PHE A 620 21.95 -5.84 -29.54
C PHE A 620 21.58 -4.37 -29.47
N GLY A 621 21.83 -3.76 -28.33
CA GLY A 621 21.48 -2.37 -28.10
C GLY A 621 22.30 -1.70 -27.01
N GLY A 622 22.08 -0.41 -26.88
CA GLY A 622 22.65 0.42 -25.83
C GLY A 622 21.59 1.34 -25.26
N GLU A 623 21.71 1.61 -23.96
CA GLU A 623 20.84 2.54 -23.24
C GLU A 623 21.67 3.51 -22.41
N VAL A 624 21.27 4.78 -22.40
CA VAL A 624 21.74 5.77 -21.44
C VAL A 624 20.51 6.33 -20.74
N ARG A 625 20.51 6.28 -19.41
CA ARG A 625 19.44 6.80 -18.57
C ARG A 625 19.99 7.82 -17.58
N VAL A 626 19.31 8.95 -17.47
CA VAL A 626 19.58 9.96 -16.44
C VAL A 626 18.33 10.10 -15.59
N ASP A 627 18.48 9.84 -14.30
CA ASP A 627 17.41 9.94 -13.29
C ASP A 627 17.76 11.07 -12.32
N SER A 628 16.79 11.90 -11.95
CA SER A 628 16.98 12.93 -10.92
C SER A 628 15.73 13.15 -10.09
N ILE A 629 15.94 13.54 -8.83
CA ILE A 629 14.90 13.91 -7.86
C ILE A 629 15.21 15.29 -7.28
N ASP A 630 14.19 16.12 -7.20
CA ASP A 630 14.22 17.45 -6.58
C ASP A 630 12.95 17.62 -5.76
N SER A 631 13.01 17.29 -4.47
CA SER A 631 11.92 17.41 -3.50
C SER A 631 12.24 18.51 -2.51
N ILE A 632 11.52 19.62 -2.64
CA ILE A 632 11.76 20.84 -1.86
C ILE A 632 10.63 21.01 -0.83
N PRO A 633 10.93 20.91 0.47
CA PRO A 633 10.02 21.29 1.55
C PRO A 633 9.87 22.81 1.66
N ASP A 634 8.77 23.28 2.24
CA ASP A 634 8.70 24.63 2.82
C ASP A 634 9.45 24.72 4.16
N ASP A 635 9.57 25.93 4.71
CA ASP A 635 10.26 26.15 6.00
C ASP A 635 9.55 25.40 7.16
N ILE A 636 8.25 25.14 7.04
CA ILE A 636 7.45 24.45 8.06
C ILE A 636 7.82 22.96 8.14
N ALA A 637 7.91 22.30 6.98
CA ALA A 637 8.39 20.93 6.82
C ALA A 637 9.87 20.81 7.20
N ASN A 638 10.70 21.69 6.64
CA ASN A 638 12.15 21.65 6.79
C ASN A 638 12.56 21.76 8.26
N ASP A 639 11.95 22.69 9.00
CA ASP A 639 12.30 22.95 10.40
C ASP A 639 11.46 22.13 11.40
N GLY A 640 10.52 21.30 10.92
CA GLY A 640 9.69 20.45 11.77
C GLY A 640 8.76 21.21 12.72
N LEU A 641 8.12 22.29 12.23
CA LEU A 641 7.44 23.24 13.11
C LEU A 641 6.03 22.82 13.56
N PHE A 642 5.46 21.75 13.00
CA PHE A 642 4.18 21.19 13.44
C PHE A 642 4.33 20.43 14.76
N PHE A 643 3.30 20.46 15.61
CA PHE A 643 3.31 19.71 16.86
C PHE A 643 3.42 18.19 16.58
N GLY A 644 4.41 17.54 17.18
CA GLY A 644 4.67 16.11 16.98
C GLY A 644 5.12 15.74 15.56
N PHE A 645 5.58 16.71 14.78
CA PHE A 645 6.20 16.54 13.47
C PHE A 645 7.66 17.00 13.55
N PHE A 646 8.44 16.63 12.54
CA PHE A 646 9.89 16.83 12.55
C PHE A 646 10.38 17.36 11.22
N SER A 647 11.66 17.69 11.20
CA SER A 647 12.39 18.10 10.01
C SER A 647 12.30 17.04 8.94
N ASP A 648 11.89 17.48 7.76
CA ASP A 648 11.96 16.74 6.53
C ASP A 648 12.61 17.63 5.49
N GLU A 649 13.87 17.32 5.19
CA GLU A 649 14.72 18.09 4.28
C GLU A 649 14.52 17.71 2.80
N GLY A 650 13.52 16.85 2.51
CA GLY A 650 13.21 16.38 1.17
C GLY A 650 14.30 15.49 0.56
N ALA A 651 14.56 15.64 -0.73
CA ALA A 651 15.53 14.82 -1.47
C ALA A 651 16.10 15.59 -2.64
N ASN A 652 17.40 15.53 -2.87
CA ASN A 652 18.03 16.20 -4.01
C ASN A 652 19.22 15.42 -4.55
N GLY A 653 19.13 14.98 -5.81
CA GLY A 653 20.25 14.32 -6.47
C GLY A 653 19.93 13.80 -7.85
N SER A 654 20.96 13.30 -8.52
CA SER A 654 20.87 12.74 -9.87
C SER A 654 21.87 11.61 -10.06
N LYS A 655 21.55 10.69 -10.95
CA LYS A 655 22.47 9.64 -11.37
C LYS A 655 22.38 9.35 -12.87
N ILE A 656 23.48 8.86 -13.44
CA ILE A 656 23.53 8.33 -14.81
C ILE A 656 23.80 6.82 -14.82
N THR A 657 23.01 6.07 -15.58
CA THR A 657 23.21 4.65 -15.85
C THR A 657 23.46 4.44 -17.34
N LYS A 658 24.48 3.65 -17.70
CA LYS A 658 24.83 3.32 -19.09
C LYS A 658 24.85 1.82 -19.26
N GLU A 659 24.19 1.31 -20.28
CA GLU A 659 24.02 -0.12 -20.50
C GLU A 659 24.30 -0.50 -21.95
N ALA A 660 24.83 -1.71 -22.13
CA ALA A 660 24.89 -2.39 -23.41
C ALA A 660 24.35 -3.80 -23.22
N PHE A 661 23.53 -4.27 -24.16
CA PHE A 661 22.87 -5.57 -24.06
C PHE A 661 22.81 -6.26 -25.40
N ALA A 662 22.72 -7.59 -25.37
CA ALA A 662 22.55 -8.43 -26.54
C ALA A 662 21.69 -9.64 -26.20
N GLU A 663 20.94 -10.12 -27.18
CA GLU A 663 20.05 -11.26 -27.09
C GLU A 663 20.19 -12.08 -28.39
N MET A 664 20.28 -13.40 -28.28
CA MET A 664 20.44 -14.30 -29.40
C MET A 664 19.45 -15.44 -29.29
N PHE A 665 18.73 -15.71 -30.38
CA PHE A 665 17.86 -16.86 -30.52
C PHE A 665 18.49 -17.90 -31.45
N ILE A 666 18.50 -19.16 -31.02
CA ILE A 666 19.15 -20.27 -31.70
C ILE A 666 18.18 -21.46 -31.77
N PRO A 667 17.62 -21.78 -32.94
CA PRO A 667 16.92 -23.05 -33.15
C PRO A 667 17.96 -24.17 -33.27
N LEU A 668 17.89 -25.16 -32.38
CA LEU A 668 18.85 -26.27 -32.30
C LEU A 668 18.38 -27.50 -33.06
N VAL A 669 17.08 -27.83 -32.95
CA VAL A 669 16.47 -28.99 -33.60
C VAL A 669 15.06 -28.66 -34.05
N ALA A 670 14.71 -29.05 -35.28
CA ALA A 670 13.36 -29.00 -35.82
C ALA A 670 12.98 -30.33 -36.48
N ASP A 671 11.72 -30.73 -36.33
CA ASP A 671 11.06 -31.84 -37.03
C ASP A 671 11.82 -33.18 -36.99
N LYS A 672 12.34 -33.55 -35.81
CA LYS A 672 12.90 -34.88 -35.56
C LYS A 672 11.95 -35.71 -34.70
N THR A 673 12.06 -37.04 -34.82
CA THR A 673 11.31 -37.97 -33.98
C THR A 673 11.58 -37.67 -32.50
N PHE A 674 10.52 -37.41 -31.72
CA PHE A 674 10.56 -37.00 -30.29
C PHE A 674 11.20 -35.62 -30.01
N VAL A 675 11.51 -34.82 -31.02
CA VAL A 675 11.99 -33.44 -30.88
C VAL A 675 11.43 -32.61 -32.04
N LYS A 676 10.20 -32.12 -31.87
CA LYS A 676 9.56 -31.23 -32.84
C LYS A 676 10.24 -29.87 -32.88
N ARG A 677 10.52 -29.30 -31.72
CA ARG A 677 11.27 -28.04 -31.57
C ARG A 677 12.21 -28.12 -30.38
N LEU A 678 13.43 -27.64 -30.54
CA LEU A 678 14.35 -27.33 -29.46
C LEU A 678 14.98 -25.98 -29.75
N ASN A 679 14.63 -24.97 -28.96
CA ASN A 679 15.12 -23.60 -29.12
C ASN A 679 15.91 -23.17 -27.89
N LEU A 680 16.90 -22.31 -28.10
CA LEU A 680 17.71 -21.70 -27.05
C LEU A 680 17.73 -20.18 -27.27
N GLU A 681 17.46 -19.43 -26.23
CA GLU A 681 17.60 -17.96 -26.20
C GLU A 681 18.64 -17.60 -25.15
N LEU A 682 19.59 -16.75 -25.52
CA LEU A 682 20.68 -16.30 -24.66
C LEU A 682 20.68 -14.78 -24.62
N SER A 683 20.65 -14.19 -23.43
CA SER A 683 20.70 -12.75 -23.23
C SER A 683 21.84 -12.36 -22.30
N GLY A 684 22.41 -11.18 -22.51
CA GLY A 684 23.42 -10.60 -21.64
C GLY A 684 23.38 -9.08 -21.64
N ARG A 685 23.61 -8.46 -20.48
CA ARG A 685 23.68 -7.01 -20.30
C ARG A 685 24.87 -6.64 -19.43
N VAL A 686 25.60 -5.61 -19.84
CA VAL A 686 26.61 -4.92 -19.03
C VAL A 686 26.03 -3.58 -18.60
N THR A 687 25.97 -3.33 -17.29
CA THR A 687 25.43 -2.10 -16.71
C THR A 687 26.54 -1.36 -15.96
N LYS A 688 26.75 -0.09 -16.29
CA LYS A 688 27.59 0.83 -15.54
C LYS A 688 26.72 1.93 -14.95
N ASP A 689 26.43 1.81 -13.66
CA ASP A 689 25.87 2.89 -12.86
C ASP A 689 27.00 3.85 -12.40
N GLU A 690 26.64 5.10 -12.16
CA GLU A 690 27.55 6.14 -11.69
C GLU A 690 28.22 5.80 -10.36
N PHE A 691 27.44 5.28 -9.40
CA PHE A 691 27.90 5.05 -8.03
C PHE A 691 28.37 3.61 -7.78
N TYR A 692 27.83 2.64 -8.53
CA TYR A 692 28.08 1.22 -8.28
C TYR A 692 29.10 0.58 -9.24
N PRO A 693 29.67 -0.58 -8.86
CA PRO A 693 30.50 -1.38 -9.75
C PRO A 693 29.79 -1.73 -11.06
N THR A 694 30.57 -2.00 -12.10
CA THR A 694 30.02 -2.53 -13.36
C THR A 694 29.45 -3.92 -13.11
N ALA A 695 28.18 -4.13 -13.44
CA ALA A 695 27.51 -5.41 -13.32
C ALA A 695 27.34 -6.09 -14.67
N PHE A 696 27.34 -7.43 -14.67
CA PHE A 696 27.00 -8.26 -15.83
C PHE A 696 25.84 -9.17 -15.46
N THR A 697 24.72 -9.04 -16.16
CA THR A 697 23.55 -9.91 -16.02
C THR A 697 23.38 -10.77 -17.27
N TYR A 698 22.87 -11.98 -17.10
CA TYR A 698 22.66 -12.91 -18.20
C TYR A 698 21.40 -13.74 -17.99
N SER A 699 20.83 -14.26 -19.07
CA SER A 699 19.71 -15.20 -19.03
C SER A 699 19.86 -16.23 -20.13
N ALA A 700 19.50 -17.47 -19.83
CA ALA A 700 19.41 -18.56 -20.78
C ALA A 700 18.01 -19.17 -20.69
N LYS A 701 17.32 -19.29 -21.82
CA LYS A 701 15.98 -19.84 -21.90
C LYS A 701 15.94 -20.98 -22.92
N ALA A 702 15.30 -22.08 -22.57
CA ALA A 702 15.17 -23.24 -23.43
C ALA A 702 13.71 -23.61 -23.62
N GLU A 703 13.34 -23.92 -24.86
CA GLU A 703 12.04 -24.47 -25.23
C GLU A 703 12.26 -25.86 -25.83
N TYR A 704 11.56 -26.87 -25.33
CA TYR A 704 11.60 -28.22 -25.87
C TYR A 704 10.19 -28.75 -26.08
N SER A 705 9.83 -28.97 -27.35
CA SER A 705 8.57 -29.60 -27.73
C SER A 705 8.82 -31.02 -28.27
N PRO A 706 8.59 -32.10 -27.49
CA PRO A 706 8.69 -33.46 -28.00
C PRO A 706 7.65 -33.80 -29.08
N PHE A 707 6.48 -33.18 -28.97
CA PHE A 707 5.35 -33.26 -29.89
C PHE A 707 4.64 -31.88 -29.91
N ASP A 708 3.83 -31.62 -30.93
CA ASP A 708 3.22 -30.29 -31.14
C ASP A 708 2.29 -29.88 -29.98
N SER A 709 1.67 -30.87 -29.33
CA SER A 709 0.73 -30.68 -28.22
C SER A 709 1.40 -30.45 -26.84
N LEU A 710 2.72 -30.57 -26.72
CA LEU A 710 3.41 -30.43 -25.43
C LEU A 710 4.73 -29.67 -25.60
N THR A 711 4.88 -28.59 -24.83
CA THR A 711 6.09 -27.79 -24.79
C THR A 711 6.57 -27.67 -23.36
N PHE A 712 7.83 -28.02 -23.11
CA PHE A 712 8.55 -27.69 -21.89
C PHE A 712 9.30 -26.38 -22.08
N LYS A 713 9.28 -25.53 -21.05
CA LYS A 713 10.00 -24.25 -21.02
C LYS A 713 10.83 -24.19 -19.74
N GLY A 714 12.00 -23.59 -19.83
CA GLY A 714 12.80 -23.29 -18.65
C GLY A 714 13.67 -22.07 -18.86
N THR A 715 13.86 -21.29 -17.80
CA THR A 715 14.68 -20.09 -17.81
C THR A 715 15.62 -20.10 -16.61
N ALA A 716 16.84 -19.62 -16.79
CA ALA A 716 17.81 -19.43 -15.72
C ALA A 716 18.58 -18.15 -15.99
N GLY A 717 18.67 -17.26 -15.02
CA GLY A 717 19.34 -15.98 -15.23
C GLY A 717 19.62 -15.20 -13.96
N THR A 718 20.35 -14.11 -14.13
CA THR A 718 20.69 -13.16 -13.08
C THR A 718 20.06 -11.80 -13.34
N SER A 719 19.76 -11.09 -12.26
CA SER A 719 19.20 -9.73 -12.28
C SER A 719 20.02 -8.78 -11.42
N TYR A 720 19.84 -7.48 -11.66
CA TYR A 720 20.62 -6.41 -11.05
C TYR A 720 19.73 -5.19 -10.77
N ARG A 721 19.87 -4.59 -9.59
CA ARG A 721 19.28 -3.29 -9.26
C ARG A 721 20.27 -2.41 -8.52
N ALA A 722 20.60 -1.27 -9.12
CA ALA A 722 21.28 -0.19 -8.40
C ALA A 722 20.25 0.57 -7.53
N PRO A 723 20.61 0.97 -6.30
CA PRO A 723 19.81 1.90 -5.51
C PRO A 723 19.26 3.07 -6.32
N ASN A 724 17.98 3.37 -6.15
CA ASN A 724 17.28 4.45 -6.85
C ASN A 724 17.63 5.84 -6.28
N VAL A 725 17.12 6.91 -6.89
CA VAL A 725 17.45 8.28 -6.48
C VAL A 725 16.91 8.63 -5.07
N ARG A 726 15.82 8.00 -4.60
CA ARG A 726 15.35 8.13 -3.21
C ARG A 726 16.34 7.47 -2.26
N GLU A 727 16.71 6.22 -2.52
CA GLU A 727 17.61 5.42 -1.68
C GLU A 727 19.00 6.07 -1.53
N ASN A 728 19.47 6.82 -2.54
CA ASN A 728 20.77 7.50 -2.51
C ASN A 728 20.73 8.95 -1.99
N PHE A 729 19.65 9.68 -2.24
CA PHE A 729 19.64 11.16 -2.11
C PHE A 729 18.48 11.71 -1.30
N LEU A 730 17.75 10.85 -0.57
CA LEU A 730 16.83 11.31 0.47
C LEU A 730 17.65 12.04 1.55
N ASN A 731 17.31 13.29 1.85
CA ASN A 731 17.94 14.03 2.94
C ASN A 731 17.39 13.53 4.28
N GLN A 732 17.90 14.07 5.39
CA GLN A 732 17.50 13.57 6.69
C GLN A 732 16.03 13.91 6.97
N GLN A 733 15.26 12.88 7.32
CA GLN A 733 13.91 12.97 7.84
C GLN A 733 13.91 12.38 9.23
N THR A 734 13.35 13.06 10.22
CA THR A 734 13.24 12.51 11.57
C THR A 734 11.79 12.27 11.98
N GLY A 735 11.61 11.46 13.02
CA GLY A 735 10.35 10.95 13.51
C GLY A 735 10.45 10.62 15.00
N PHE A 736 9.32 10.35 15.67
CA PHE A 736 9.32 9.64 16.96
C PHE A 736 8.57 8.33 16.78
N GLY A 737 9.09 7.26 17.40
CA GLY A 737 8.37 6.00 17.55
C GLY A 737 8.35 5.59 19.02
N ASN A 738 7.28 4.93 19.44
CA ASN A 738 7.26 4.26 20.74
C ASN A 738 7.83 2.86 20.53
N PHE A 739 8.96 2.57 21.18
CA PHE A 739 9.62 1.28 21.08
C PHE A 739 9.76 0.63 22.45
N SER A 740 9.67 -0.69 22.47
CA SER A 740 9.93 -1.50 23.66
C SER A 740 11.44 -1.71 23.78
N ASP A 741 12.02 -1.24 24.88
CA ASP A 741 13.44 -1.42 25.18
C ASP A 741 13.60 -2.68 26.07
N PRO A 742 14.21 -3.77 25.56
CA PRO A 742 14.31 -5.04 26.28
C PRO A 742 15.18 -4.98 27.54
N CYS A 743 15.90 -3.87 27.75
CA CYS A 743 16.67 -3.65 28.97
C CYS A 743 15.82 -3.22 30.17
N PHE A 744 14.55 -2.85 29.98
CA PHE A 744 13.61 -2.58 31.07
C PHE A 744 13.18 -3.87 31.77
N ALA A 745 13.14 -3.84 33.11
CA ALA A 745 12.61 -4.95 33.88
C ALA A 745 11.09 -5.09 33.64
N PRO A 746 10.57 -6.29 33.29
CA PRO A 746 9.14 -6.50 33.14
C PRO A 746 8.39 -6.21 34.45
N ASP A 747 7.19 -5.63 34.36
CA ASP A 747 6.41 -5.26 35.56
C ASP A 747 6.13 -6.46 36.47
N LEU A 748 5.88 -7.64 35.91
CA LEU A 748 5.68 -8.89 36.67
C LEU A 748 6.94 -9.36 37.41
N ALA A 749 8.12 -8.93 36.98
CA ALA A 749 9.37 -9.22 37.64
C ALA A 749 9.58 -8.29 38.83
N VAL A 750 8.92 -7.13 38.93
CA VAL A 750 9.15 -6.14 40.00
C VAL A 750 8.15 -6.34 41.14
N ASP A 751 8.64 -6.50 42.38
CA ASP A 751 7.80 -6.51 43.57
C ASP A 751 7.14 -5.12 43.75
N PRO A 752 5.80 -5.03 43.71
CA PRO A 752 5.10 -3.75 43.70
C PRO A 752 5.18 -2.98 45.02
N ILE A 753 5.66 -3.60 46.11
CA ILE A 753 5.77 -2.99 47.44
C ILE A 753 7.21 -2.53 47.70
N THR A 754 8.19 -3.30 47.26
CA THR A 754 9.62 -3.07 47.55
C THR A 754 10.41 -2.52 46.36
N GLY A 755 9.85 -2.57 45.14
CA GLY A 755 10.51 -2.16 43.89
C GLY A 755 11.65 -3.08 43.47
N ALA A 756 11.81 -4.24 44.12
CA ALA A 756 12.88 -5.19 43.85
C ALA A 756 12.50 -6.16 42.73
N VAL A 757 13.41 -6.41 41.79
CA VAL A 757 13.22 -7.48 40.80
C VAL A 757 13.29 -8.85 41.48
N THR A 758 12.20 -9.59 41.38
CA THR A 758 11.95 -10.96 41.81
C THR A 758 12.42 -11.96 40.76
N GLY A 759 12.42 -13.25 41.09
CA GLY A 759 12.88 -14.32 40.17
C GLY A 759 11.94 -14.66 39.01
N ILE A 760 10.98 -13.81 38.67
CA ILE A 760 9.98 -13.99 37.60
C ILE A 760 10.33 -13.07 36.42
N ASP A 761 11.61 -13.05 36.02
CA ASP A 761 12.08 -12.34 34.84
C ASP A 761 12.04 -13.29 33.64
N GLY A 762 11.12 -13.05 32.70
CA GLY A 762 10.91 -13.89 31.50
C GLY A 762 11.94 -13.65 30.38
N ARG A 763 12.85 -12.68 30.54
CA ARG A 763 13.87 -12.38 29.53
C ARG A 763 14.99 -13.42 29.51
N THR A 764 15.57 -13.64 28.35
CA THR A 764 16.69 -14.58 28.21
C THR A 764 17.96 -14.02 28.88
N GLN A 765 18.85 -14.91 29.36
CA GLN A 765 20.15 -14.50 29.90
C GLN A 765 20.98 -13.70 28.89
N GLN A 766 20.84 -14.02 27.59
CA GLN A 766 21.49 -13.29 26.50
C GLN A 766 21.08 -11.81 26.47
N THR A 767 19.78 -11.54 26.56
CA THR A 767 19.25 -10.17 26.59
C THR A 767 19.79 -9.40 27.80
N LEU A 768 19.81 -10.03 28.98
CA LEU A 768 20.34 -9.41 30.20
C LEU A 768 21.84 -9.08 30.07
N ASP A 769 22.63 -10.00 29.52
CA ASP A 769 24.07 -9.81 29.31
C ASP A 769 24.36 -8.67 28.32
N ASN A 770 23.57 -8.56 27.25
CA ASN A 770 23.65 -7.46 26.28
C ASN A 770 23.33 -6.09 26.91
N CYS A 771 22.32 -6.02 27.76
CA CYS A 771 21.97 -4.80 28.50
C CYS A 771 23.09 -4.36 29.44
N ILE A 772 23.68 -5.30 30.17
CA ILE A 772 24.84 -5.04 31.04
C ILE A 772 26.03 -4.56 30.20
N ALA A 773 26.24 -5.12 29.01
CA ALA A 773 27.33 -4.74 28.11
C ALA A 773 27.23 -3.29 27.59
N VAL A 774 26.01 -2.73 27.46
CA VAL A 774 25.80 -1.29 27.16
C VAL A 774 25.79 -0.40 28.42
N GLY A 775 26.10 -0.96 29.59
CA GLY A 775 26.18 -0.20 30.85
C GLY A 775 24.84 0.01 31.55
N ILE A 776 23.80 -0.73 31.17
CA ILE A 776 22.48 -0.70 31.79
C ILE A 776 22.37 -1.85 32.78
N ASP A 777 21.91 -1.57 34.01
CA ASP A 777 21.55 -2.63 34.95
C ASP A 777 20.08 -3.03 34.73
N PRO A 778 19.81 -4.18 34.06
CA PRO A 778 18.45 -4.56 33.68
C PRO A 778 17.57 -4.96 34.88
N THR A 779 18.11 -4.96 36.10
CA THR A 779 17.37 -5.24 37.34
C THR A 779 16.91 -3.98 38.09
N THR A 780 17.44 -2.81 37.71
CA THR A 780 17.11 -1.54 38.37
C THR A 780 16.73 -0.43 37.39
N PHE A 781 16.96 -0.64 36.09
CA PHE A 781 16.65 0.31 35.04
C PHE A 781 15.15 0.37 34.74
N GLY A 782 14.59 1.58 34.83
CA GLY A 782 13.29 1.89 34.23
C GLY A 782 12.05 1.34 34.95
N LEU A 783 12.12 1.08 36.25
CA LEU A 783 11.01 0.56 37.07
C LEU A 783 9.67 1.29 36.76
N GLY A 784 8.80 0.66 35.96
CA GLY A 784 7.44 1.11 35.64
C GLY A 784 7.17 1.73 34.25
N LEU A 785 8.12 1.79 33.31
CA LEU A 785 7.88 2.31 31.95
C LEU A 785 8.53 1.43 30.87
N VAL A 786 7.82 0.49 30.24
CA VAL A 786 8.42 -0.45 29.26
C VAL A 786 8.59 0.10 27.83
N ALA A 787 7.95 1.22 27.50
CA ALA A 787 8.02 1.84 26.17
C ALA A 787 8.41 3.32 26.27
N THR A 788 9.33 3.75 25.41
CA THR A 788 9.78 5.14 25.35
C THR A 788 9.59 5.71 23.95
N SER A 789 9.23 6.99 23.87
CA SER A 789 9.19 7.74 22.61
C SER A 789 10.62 8.12 22.24
N VAL A 790 11.13 7.57 21.14
CA VAL A 790 12.53 7.71 20.70
C VAL A 790 12.59 8.36 19.34
N GLU A 791 13.56 9.25 19.13
CA GLU A 791 13.80 9.85 17.81
C GLU A 791 14.27 8.78 16.83
N ILE A 792 13.68 8.74 15.64
CA ILE A 792 14.13 7.89 14.55
C ILE A 792 14.45 8.74 13.33
N GLY A 793 15.68 8.64 12.84
CA GLY A 793 16.13 9.28 11.61
C GLY A 793 16.08 8.32 10.43
N ARG A 794 15.68 8.82 9.26
CA ARG A 794 15.65 8.13 7.98
C ARG A 794 16.33 9.02 6.94
N GLY A 795 17.08 8.42 6.04
CA GLY A 795 17.84 9.16 5.03
C GLY A 795 18.44 8.22 4.00
N GLY A 796 18.83 8.81 2.87
CA GLY A 796 19.52 8.14 1.79
C GLY A 796 20.92 7.69 2.23
N ALA A 797 21.43 6.65 1.59
CA ALA A 797 22.73 6.06 1.90
C ALA A 797 23.55 5.88 0.62
N THR A 798 24.74 6.49 0.58
CA THR A 798 25.64 6.39 -0.58
C THR A 798 26.59 5.20 -0.49
N ASP A 799 26.61 4.49 0.64
CA ASP A 799 27.43 3.31 0.93
C ASP A 799 26.66 1.99 0.77
N LEU A 800 25.44 2.05 0.24
CA LEU A 800 24.69 0.87 -0.18
C LEU A 800 25.49 0.07 -1.24
N SER A 801 25.14 -1.21 -1.36
CA SER A 801 25.54 -2.09 -2.45
C SER A 801 24.35 -2.33 -3.39
N GLU A 802 24.63 -2.74 -4.62
CA GLU A 802 23.59 -3.20 -5.54
C GLU A 802 22.87 -4.45 -5.03
N GLU A 803 21.58 -4.59 -5.37
CA GLU A 803 20.88 -5.87 -5.25
C GLU A 803 21.24 -6.74 -6.45
N GLN A 804 21.55 -8.01 -6.18
CA GLN A 804 21.78 -9.03 -7.21
C GLN A 804 20.78 -10.16 -7.02
N SER A 805 20.32 -10.78 -8.09
CA SER A 805 19.38 -11.89 -7.98
C SER A 805 19.70 -13.02 -8.93
N GLN A 806 19.36 -14.24 -8.51
CA GLN A 806 19.33 -15.44 -9.33
C GLN A 806 17.88 -15.91 -9.45
N SER A 807 17.45 -16.22 -10.66
CA SER A 807 16.10 -16.72 -10.92
C SER A 807 16.13 -17.97 -11.80
N PHE A 808 15.22 -18.89 -11.51
CA PHE A 808 15.03 -20.12 -12.27
C PHE A 808 13.54 -20.38 -12.45
N THR A 809 13.14 -20.76 -13.67
CA THR A 809 11.80 -21.26 -13.94
C THR A 809 11.85 -22.57 -14.72
N ALA A 810 10.89 -23.45 -14.47
CA ALA A 810 10.69 -24.69 -15.21
C ALA A 810 9.20 -25.01 -15.30
N GLY A 811 8.70 -25.21 -16.51
CA GLY A 811 7.28 -25.43 -16.72
C GLY A 811 6.95 -26.18 -17.99
N PHE A 812 5.67 -26.44 -18.17
CA PHE A 812 5.14 -27.00 -19.40
C PHE A 812 3.85 -26.29 -19.82
N ALA A 813 3.56 -26.35 -21.11
CA ALA A 813 2.28 -26.03 -21.71
C ALA A 813 1.83 -27.25 -22.52
N PHE A 814 0.59 -27.67 -22.33
CA PHE A 814 -0.03 -28.79 -23.00
C PHE A 814 -1.32 -28.31 -23.65
N GLU A 815 -1.43 -28.51 -24.96
CA GLU A 815 -2.61 -28.20 -25.75
C GLU A 815 -3.21 -29.53 -26.22
N GLN A 816 -4.50 -29.75 -25.99
CA GLN A 816 -5.10 -31.03 -26.36
C GLN A 816 -5.22 -31.16 -27.91
N PRO A 817 -4.84 -32.29 -28.52
CA PRO A 817 -4.92 -32.46 -29.98
C PRO A 817 -6.00 -33.45 -30.48
N TRP A 818 -6.90 -33.95 -29.62
CA TRP A 818 -7.79 -35.07 -29.97
C TRP A 818 -9.28 -34.71 -30.11
N ILE A 819 -9.67 -33.46 -29.80
CA ILE A 819 -11.04 -32.95 -30.03
C ILE A 819 -10.96 -31.65 -30.81
N ASP A 820 -11.26 -31.66 -32.10
CA ASP A 820 -11.08 -30.48 -32.96
C ASP A 820 -11.93 -29.27 -32.53
N ASP A 821 -13.14 -29.50 -31.99
CA ASP A 821 -14.08 -28.44 -31.56
C ASP A 821 -13.78 -27.87 -30.16
N VAL A 822 -12.76 -28.38 -29.46
CA VAL A 822 -12.35 -27.93 -28.13
C VAL A 822 -10.94 -27.38 -28.21
N ASP A 823 -10.67 -26.23 -27.63
CA ASP A 823 -9.32 -25.76 -27.35
C ASP A 823 -9.14 -25.83 -25.84
N LEU A 824 -8.31 -26.77 -25.37
CA LEU A 824 -7.93 -26.90 -23.97
C LEU A 824 -6.42 -26.76 -23.85
N THR A 825 -6.00 -25.69 -23.20
CA THR A 825 -4.61 -25.44 -22.85
C THR A 825 -4.42 -25.55 -21.34
N LEU A 826 -3.45 -26.36 -20.92
CA LEU A 826 -3.04 -26.56 -19.54
C LEU A 826 -1.56 -26.20 -19.40
N GLY A 827 -1.21 -25.35 -18.45
CA GLY A 827 0.17 -25.01 -18.17
C GLY A 827 0.46 -24.92 -16.69
N ALA A 828 1.69 -25.29 -16.32
CA ALA A 828 2.21 -25.06 -14.98
C ALA A 828 3.68 -24.66 -15.04
N THR A 829 4.08 -23.68 -14.23
CA THR A 829 5.45 -23.17 -14.16
C THR A 829 5.88 -23.08 -12.71
N TYR A 830 6.90 -23.83 -12.35
CA TYR A 830 7.66 -23.63 -11.13
C TYR A 830 8.62 -22.46 -11.30
N TRP A 831 8.76 -21.63 -10.26
CA TRP A 831 9.66 -20.49 -10.24
C TRP A 831 10.33 -20.36 -8.88
N ASN A 832 11.58 -19.93 -8.87
CA ASN A 832 12.38 -19.62 -7.68
C ASN A 832 13.21 -18.35 -7.98
N ILE A 833 13.15 -17.39 -7.06
CA ILE A 833 13.87 -16.12 -7.13
C ILE A 833 14.58 -15.93 -5.80
N ASN A 834 15.89 -15.73 -5.86
CA ASN A 834 16.72 -15.43 -4.71
C ASN A 834 17.41 -14.08 -4.97
N ILE A 835 17.37 -13.18 -3.98
CA ILE A 835 17.92 -11.82 -4.06
C ILE A 835 18.92 -11.63 -2.91
N ASP A 836 20.15 -11.29 -3.26
CA ASP A 836 21.22 -10.92 -2.35
C ASP A 836 21.32 -9.40 -2.20
N ASN A 837 21.76 -8.95 -1.02
CA ASN A 837 21.96 -7.55 -0.65
C ASN A 837 20.68 -6.71 -0.77
N THR A 838 19.51 -7.29 -0.49
CA THR A 838 18.21 -6.59 -0.51
C THR A 838 18.26 -5.26 0.25
N ILE A 839 17.87 -4.17 -0.40
CA ILE A 839 17.82 -2.85 0.22
C ILE A 839 16.49 -2.73 0.96
N ILE A 840 16.57 -2.38 2.24
CA ILE A 840 15.39 -2.17 3.10
C ILE A 840 15.52 -0.88 3.88
N GLU A 841 14.38 -0.40 4.37
CA GLU A 841 14.29 0.65 5.37
C GLU A 841 13.89 -0.01 6.70
N PRO A 842 14.83 -0.26 7.62
CA PRO A 842 14.56 -1.08 8.80
C PRO A 842 13.60 -0.37 9.77
N GLY A 843 12.74 -1.16 10.42
CA GLY A 843 11.89 -0.69 11.52
C GLY A 843 12.71 -0.44 12.79
N GLY A 844 12.33 0.54 13.61
CA GLY A 844 13.03 0.85 14.85
C GLY A 844 13.03 -0.31 15.86
N GLN A 845 11.90 -1.00 16.02
CA GLN A 845 11.82 -2.18 16.91
C GLN A 845 12.67 -3.34 16.39
N PHE A 846 12.73 -3.54 15.07
CA PHE A 846 13.60 -4.55 14.46
C PHE A 846 15.06 -4.30 14.83
N LEU A 847 15.55 -3.05 14.72
CA LEU A 847 16.93 -2.71 15.09
C LEU A 847 17.22 -2.98 16.57
N ILE A 848 16.27 -2.68 17.46
CA ILE A 848 16.39 -2.95 18.90
C ILE A 848 16.45 -4.46 19.17
N ASN A 849 15.51 -5.23 18.61
CA ASN A 849 15.45 -6.67 18.81
C ASN A 849 16.71 -7.36 18.27
N GLU A 850 17.17 -6.96 17.09
CA GLU A 850 18.41 -7.48 16.51
C GLU A 850 19.63 -7.20 17.39
N CYS A 851 19.70 -6.02 18.02
CA CYS A 851 20.83 -5.68 18.86
C CYS A 851 20.82 -6.39 20.22
N PHE A 852 19.66 -6.45 20.88
CA PHE A 852 19.58 -6.86 22.29
C PHE A 852 19.00 -8.26 22.50
N ILE A 853 18.13 -8.74 21.62
CA ILE A 853 17.41 -10.02 21.79
C ILE A 853 18.05 -11.11 20.95
N ASN A 854 18.19 -10.89 19.64
CA ASN A 854 18.45 -11.98 18.70
C ASN A 854 19.93 -12.39 18.64
N GLN A 855 20.86 -11.51 19.04
CA GLN A 855 22.30 -11.76 18.93
C GLN A 855 23.05 -11.59 20.26
N PRO A 856 23.92 -12.54 20.67
CA PRO A 856 24.69 -12.43 21.90
C PRO A 856 25.85 -11.42 21.80
N ASN A 857 26.25 -10.85 22.93
CA ASN A 857 27.42 -9.97 23.09
C ASN A 857 27.42 -8.72 22.20
N LEU A 858 26.24 -8.17 21.88
CA LEU A 858 26.09 -6.99 21.00
C LEU A 858 26.78 -7.15 19.64
N SER A 859 26.82 -8.37 19.14
CA SER A 859 27.50 -8.74 17.89
C SER A 859 26.72 -8.37 16.62
N SER A 860 25.48 -7.92 16.78
CA SER A 860 24.67 -7.41 15.69
C SER A 860 25.28 -6.13 15.10
N PRO A 861 25.42 -6.02 13.77
CA PRO A 861 25.91 -4.79 13.14
C PRO A 861 24.98 -3.59 13.39
N PHE A 862 23.71 -3.84 13.73
CA PHE A 862 22.69 -2.81 13.95
C PHE A 862 22.81 -2.12 15.31
N CYS A 863 23.59 -2.66 16.26
CA CYS A 863 23.79 -2.00 17.55
C CYS A 863 24.40 -0.59 17.42
N SER A 864 25.18 -0.34 16.37
CA SER A 864 25.77 0.97 16.08
C SER A 864 24.74 2.03 15.67
N ARG A 865 23.53 1.63 15.30
CA ARG A 865 22.42 2.50 14.88
C ARG A 865 21.54 2.95 16.05
N ILE A 866 21.83 2.50 17.27
CA ILE A 866 21.06 2.82 18.48
C ILE A 866 21.92 3.71 19.38
N THR A 867 21.41 4.89 19.72
CA THR A 867 22.07 5.83 20.62
C THR A 867 21.29 5.96 21.92
N ARG A 868 21.98 5.84 23.07
CA ARG A 868 21.41 6.06 24.40
C ARG A 868 21.85 7.40 25.00
N ASP A 869 20.99 8.04 25.77
CA ASP A 869 21.28 9.29 26.47
C ASP A 869 22.11 9.04 27.76
N GLY A 870 22.44 10.13 28.47
CA GLY A 870 23.20 10.07 29.73
C GLY A 870 22.45 9.41 30.90
N SER A 871 21.15 9.18 30.77
CA SER A 871 20.31 8.44 31.73
C SER A 871 20.17 6.97 31.35
N GLY A 872 20.67 6.57 30.17
CA GLY A 872 20.63 5.21 29.67
C GLY A 872 19.42 4.90 28.77
N ASN A 873 18.49 5.83 28.56
CA ASN A 873 17.34 5.61 27.67
C ASN A 873 17.77 5.65 26.21
N ILE A 874 17.09 4.91 25.34
CA ILE A 874 17.29 5.08 23.90
C ILE A 874 16.78 6.48 23.52
N SER A 875 17.65 7.25 22.86
CA SER A 875 17.39 8.65 22.48
C SER A 875 17.27 8.84 20.97
N PHE A 876 18.01 8.04 20.20
CA PHE A 876 17.99 8.10 18.74
C PHE A 876 18.20 6.72 18.11
N ILE A 877 17.49 6.46 17.01
CA ILE A 877 17.62 5.27 16.16
C ILE A 877 17.84 5.71 14.71
N ASP A 878 18.87 5.17 14.07
CA ASP A 878 19.11 5.35 12.63
C ASP A 878 18.41 4.24 11.82
N GLY A 879 17.23 4.57 11.31
CA GLY A 879 16.42 3.74 10.43
C GLY A 879 16.64 4.00 8.92
N GLY A 880 17.75 4.63 8.53
CA GLY A 880 18.10 4.83 7.11
C GLY A 880 18.31 3.52 6.33
N PHE A 881 18.40 3.62 5.00
CA PHE A 881 18.51 2.46 4.13
C PHE A 881 19.75 1.59 4.43
N ILE A 882 19.57 0.28 4.37
CA ILE A 882 20.64 -0.72 4.51
C ILE A 882 20.49 -1.85 3.50
N ASN A 883 21.59 -2.54 3.19
CA ASN A 883 21.53 -3.86 2.58
C ASN A 883 21.31 -4.93 3.66
N ARG A 884 20.19 -5.65 3.57
CA ARG A 884 19.92 -6.93 4.22
C ARG A 884 20.42 -8.06 3.35
N ASP A 885 20.84 -9.17 3.98
CA ASP A 885 21.59 -10.25 3.35
C ASP A 885 20.83 -10.94 2.20
N ASN A 886 19.70 -11.61 2.45
CA ASN A 886 19.01 -12.37 1.41
C ASN A 886 17.47 -12.36 1.52
N GLU A 887 16.80 -12.46 0.39
CA GLU A 887 15.36 -12.63 0.26
C GLU A 887 15.03 -13.68 -0.81
N THR A 888 14.17 -14.64 -0.49
CA THR A 888 13.82 -15.74 -1.39
C THR A 888 12.31 -15.84 -1.56
N ALA A 889 11.86 -16.10 -2.79
CA ALA A 889 10.47 -16.41 -3.13
C ALA A 889 10.40 -17.59 -4.11
N GLU A 890 9.53 -18.56 -3.83
CA GLU A 890 9.36 -19.77 -4.63
C GLU A 890 7.88 -20.14 -4.76
N GLY A 891 7.48 -20.64 -5.93
CA GLY A 891 6.11 -21.09 -6.12
C GLY A 891 5.83 -21.80 -7.45
N VAL A 892 4.55 -22.04 -7.68
CA VAL A 892 4.03 -22.64 -8.91
C VAL A 892 2.85 -21.84 -9.43
N ASP A 893 2.92 -21.40 -10.68
CA ASP A 893 1.78 -20.83 -11.39
C ASP A 893 1.09 -21.93 -12.21
N VAL A 894 -0.23 -21.95 -12.20
CA VAL A 894 -1.08 -22.88 -12.94
C VAL A 894 -2.05 -22.07 -13.79
N ASN A 895 -2.11 -22.40 -15.07
CA ASN A 895 -2.98 -21.74 -16.04
C ASN A 895 -3.78 -22.81 -16.79
N VAL A 896 -5.10 -22.66 -16.83
CA VAL A 896 -6.01 -23.51 -17.58
C VAL A 896 -6.86 -22.62 -18.45
N ARG A 897 -6.97 -22.94 -19.73
CA ARG A 897 -7.86 -22.27 -20.68
C ARG A 897 -8.65 -23.32 -21.43
N TYR A 898 -9.94 -23.06 -21.57
CA TYR A 898 -10.86 -23.92 -22.28
C TYR A 898 -11.74 -23.04 -23.17
N ARG A 899 -11.87 -23.41 -24.43
CA ARG A 899 -12.79 -22.84 -25.40
C ARG A 899 -13.49 -24.00 -26.11
N GLN A 900 -14.79 -23.89 -26.33
CA GLN A 900 -15.53 -24.83 -27.15
C GLN A 900 -16.62 -24.08 -27.90
N GLU A 901 -16.83 -24.45 -29.16
CA GLU A 901 -17.98 -23.99 -29.93
C GLU A 901 -19.01 -25.11 -30.03
N VAL A 902 -20.25 -24.81 -29.61
CA VAL A 902 -21.35 -25.77 -29.60
C VAL A 902 -22.51 -25.18 -30.38
N THR A 903 -23.05 -25.94 -31.33
CA THR A 903 -24.27 -25.53 -32.03
C THR A 903 -25.50 -26.05 -31.32
N VAL A 904 -26.38 -25.15 -30.86
CA VAL A 904 -27.67 -25.49 -30.24
C VAL A 904 -28.78 -24.77 -30.99
N PHE A 905 -29.75 -25.52 -31.53
CA PHE A 905 -30.83 -24.99 -32.39
C PHE A 905 -30.32 -24.17 -33.60
N GLU A 906 -29.33 -24.70 -34.32
CA GLU A 906 -28.70 -24.06 -35.50
C GLU A 906 -28.00 -22.72 -35.19
N ARG A 907 -27.71 -22.44 -33.92
CA ARG A 907 -26.98 -21.24 -33.49
C ARG A 907 -25.70 -21.61 -32.76
N PRO A 908 -24.56 -21.00 -33.10
CA PRO A 908 -23.31 -21.22 -32.38
C PRO A 908 -23.37 -20.61 -30.97
N ILE A 909 -22.83 -21.33 -30.00
CA ILE A 909 -22.58 -20.89 -28.64
C ILE A 909 -21.09 -21.09 -28.37
N THR A 910 -20.39 -20.02 -28.01
CA THR A 910 -18.99 -20.10 -27.60
C THR A 910 -18.93 -20.21 -26.08
N LEU A 911 -18.44 -21.34 -25.58
CA LEU A 911 -18.11 -21.55 -24.18
C LEU A 911 -16.63 -21.22 -23.98
N ARG A 912 -16.31 -20.39 -23.00
CA ARG A 912 -14.93 -20.11 -22.57
C ARG A 912 -14.81 -20.29 -21.07
N ALA A 913 -13.74 -20.89 -20.60
CA ALA A 913 -13.38 -20.91 -19.20
C ALA A 913 -11.87 -20.73 -19.02
N SER A 914 -11.46 -19.96 -18.03
CA SER A 914 -10.06 -19.80 -17.68
C SER A 914 -9.87 -19.88 -16.18
N ILE A 915 -8.81 -20.55 -15.73
CA ILE A 915 -8.38 -20.56 -14.34
C ILE A 915 -6.90 -20.16 -14.33
N ASN A 916 -6.57 -19.11 -13.58
CA ASN A 916 -5.20 -18.77 -13.21
C ASN A 916 -5.08 -19.02 -11.70
N ALA A 917 -3.99 -19.63 -11.26
CA ALA A 917 -3.72 -19.85 -9.84
C ALA A 917 -2.23 -19.81 -9.56
N THR A 918 -1.85 -19.27 -8.40
CA THR A 918 -0.47 -19.25 -7.92
C THR A 918 -0.42 -19.91 -6.56
N ARG A 919 0.49 -20.88 -6.41
CA ARG A 919 0.86 -21.48 -5.13
C ARG A 919 2.18 -20.90 -4.67
N LEU A 920 2.20 -20.24 -3.52
CA LEU A 920 3.43 -19.85 -2.84
C LEU A 920 3.96 -21.06 -2.05
N ILE A 921 5.22 -21.42 -2.29
CA ILE A 921 5.92 -22.52 -1.61
C ILE A 921 6.84 -21.98 -0.52
N GLU A 922 7.62 -20.95 -0.85
CA GLU A 922 8.57 -20.33 0.06
C GLU A 922 8.51 -18.82 -0.09
N ARG A 923 8.60 -18.11 1.04
CA ARG A 923 8.83 -16.67 1.08
C ARG A 923 9.61 -16.36 2.34
N ASN A 924 10.92 -16.13 2.18
CA ASN A 924 11.83 -16.01 3.31
C ASN A 924 12.66 -14.74 3.23
N THR A 925 13.08 -14.23 4.38
CA THR A 925 14.20 -13.27 4.48
C THR A 925 15.25 -13.84 5.40
N VAL A 926 16.50 -13.80 4.96
CA VAL A 926 17.64 -14.30 5.73
C VAL A 926 18.57 -13.15 6.06
N GLN A 927 19.13 -13.20 7.26
CA GLN A 927 20.15 -12.30 7.74
C GLN A 927 21.33 -13.09 8.31
N SER A 928 22.44 -13.12 7.59
CA SER A 928 23.68 -13.73 8.06
C SER A 928 24.60 -12.70 8.71
N ILE A 929 25.13 -13.04 9.89
CA ILE A 929 26.20 -12.28 10.55
C ILE A 929 27.45 -13.17 10.63
N PRO A 930 28.65 -12.69 10.22
CA PRO A 930 29.86 -13.48 10.25
C PRO A 930 30.16 -14.10 11.62
N GLY A 931 30.25 -15.44 11.66
CA GLY A 931 30.53 -16.20 12.89
C GLY A 931 29.29 -16.59 13.70
N GLN A 932 28.08 -16.34 13.19
CA GLN A 932 26.81 -16.62 13.86
C GLN A 932 25.84 -17.41 12.97
N THR A 933 24.77 -17.92 13.59
CA THR A 933 23.66 -18.57 12.86
C THR A 933 22.87 -17.49 12.13
N ALA A 934 22.55 -17.74 10.86
CA ALA A 934 21.70 -16.84 10.09
C ALA A 934 20.28 -16.85 10.65
N LEU A 935 19.69 -15.68 10.84
CA LEU A 935 18.28 -15.53 11.18
C LEU A 935 17.45 -15.69 9.90
N THR A 936 16.37 -16.46 9.95
CA THR A 936 15.49 -16.70 8.81
C THR A 936 14.06 -16.48 9.24
N GLU A 937 13.41 -15.51 8.62
CA GLU A 937 11.98 -15.24 8.77
C GLU A 937 11.21 -15.86 7.60
N THR A 938 10.07 -16.48 7.87
CA THR A 938 9.24 -17.18 6.87
C THR A 938 7.83 -16.62 6.84
N PHE A 939 7.38 -16.16 5.67
CA PHE A 939 6.08 -15.47 5.52
C PHE A 939 4.99 -16.32 4.83
N VAL A 940 5.31 -17.53 4.34
CA VAL A 940 4.36 -18.30 3.52
C VAL A 940 3.16 -18.81 4.33
N GLY A 941 1.96 -18.35 3.98
CA GLY A 941 0.73 -18.61 4.74
C GLY A 941 0.42 -17.55 5.79
N GLU A 942 1.19 -16.47 5.84
CA GLU A 942 0.94 -15.33 6.72
C GLU A 942 0.19 -14.20 6.01
N GLN A 943 -0.01 -13.07 6.71
CA GLN A 943 -0.67 -11.90 6.16
C GLN A 943 -0.06 -11.44 4.84
N ALA A 944 -0.93 -11.21 3.85
CA ALA A 944 -0.58 -10.83 2.48
C ALA A 944 0.19 -11.90 1.66
N PHE A 945 0.47 -13.07 2.23
CA PHE A 945 1.17 -14.19 1.58
C PHE A 945 0.39 -15.51 1.65
N PRO A 946 -0.88 -15.57 1.19
CA PRO A 946 -1.64 -16.81 1.19
C PRO A 946 -0.96 -17.90 0.34
N LYS A 947 -1.01 -19.14 0.81
CA LYS A 947 -0.41 -20.30 0.12
C LYS A 947 -0.98 -20.50 -1.27
N TRP A 948 -2.25 -20.20 -1.47
CA TRP A 948 -2.91 -20.23 -2.76
C TRP A 948 -3.71 -18.96 -3.03
N GLN A 949 -3.59 -18.48 -4.27
CA GLN A 949 -4.48 -17.49 -4.86
C GLN A 949 -4.99 -18.02 -6.19
N ALA A 950 -6.29 -17.88 -6.47
CA ALA A 950 -6.85 -18.33 -7.74
C ALA A 950 -7.95 -17.41 -8.26
N GLN A 951 -8.07 -17.35 -9.58
CA GLN A 951 -9.12 -16.66 -10.30
C GLN A 951 -9.67 -17.56 -11.40
N GLY A 952 -10.96 -17.83 -11.35
CA GLY A 952 -11.71 -18.55 -12.38
C GLY A 952 -12.69 -17.63 -13.09
N ILE A 953 -12.75 -17.68 -14.42
CA ILE A 953 -13.73 -16.97 -15.24
C ILE A 953 -14.39 -17.96 -16.18
N ALA A 954 -15.71 -17.99 -16.23
CA ALA A 954 -16.50 -18.72 -17.21
C ALA A 954 -17.33 -17.75 -18.02
N ARG A 955 -17.30 -17.86 -19.36
CA ARG A 955 -18.07 -17.05 -20.29
C ARG A 955 -18.89 -17.92 -21.23
N ILE A 956 -20.09 -17.46 -21.53
CA ILE A 956 -20.96 -18.04 -22.54
C ILE A 956 -21.33 -16.91 -23.49
N THR A 957 -20.99 -17.06 -24.76
CA THR A 957 -21.39 -16.11 -25.82
C THR A 957 -22.44 -16.77 -26.69
N TYR A 958 -23.56 -16.09 -26.88
CA TYR A 958 -24.68 -16.52 -27.70
C TYR A 958 -25.19 -15.31 -28.48
N ASP A 959 -25.03 -15.35 -29.81
CA ASP A 959 -25.38 -14.22 -30.69
C ASP A 959 -24.64 -12.95 -30.21
N ASP A 960 -25.33 -11.81 -30.16
CA ASP A 960 -24.82 -10.53 -29.66
C ASP A 960 -24.57 -10.50 -28.13
N PHE A 961 -24.86 -11.56 -27.36
CA PHE A 961 -24.79 -11.55 -25.89
C PHE A 961 -23.63 -12.37 -25.35
N THR A 962 -22.93 -11.83 -24.35
CA THR A 962 -21.97 -12.57 -23.53
C THR A 962 -22.39 -12.54 -22.06
N PHE A 963 -22.54 -13.70 -21.44
CA PHE A 963 -22.61 -13.85 -19.99
C PHE A 963 -21.23 -14.20 -19.44
N ALA A 964 -20.83 -13.61 -18.32
CA ALA A 964 -19.59 -13.93 -17.61
C ALA A 964 -19.86 -14.19 -16.13
N TRP A 965 -19.17 -15.19 -15.57
CA TRP A 965 -19.09 -15.49 -14.15
C TRP A 965 -17.63 -15.52 -13.71
N GLN A 966 -17.27 -14.72 -12.73
CA GLN A 966 -15.93 -14.69 -12.14
C GLN A 966 -15.98 -15.23 -10.70
N THR A 967 -14.95 -15.96 -10.30
CA THR A 967 -14.71 -16.38 -8.93
C THR A 967 -13.27 -16.10 -8.56
N ARG A 968 -13.04 -15.43 -7.42
CA ARG A 968 -11.72 -15.18 -6.86
C ARG A 968 -11.60 -15.90 -5.52
N PHE A 969 -10.44 -16.50 -5.28
CA PHE A 969 -10.14 -17.31 -4.12
C PHE A 969 -8.82 -16.88 -3.49
N LEU A 970 -8.84 -16.70 -2.16
CA LEU A 970 -7.66 -16.56 -1.31
C LEU A 970 -7.68 -17.67 -0.26
N ASP A 971 -6.55 -18.36 -0.08
CA ASP A 971 -6.41 -19.38 0.96
C ASP A 971 -6.40 -18.77 2.37
N SER A 972 -6.55 -19.62 3.38
CA SER A 972 -6.43 -19.19 4.78
C SER A 972 -5.03 -18.67 5.10
N ILE A 973 -4.94 -17.67 5.96
CA ILE A 973 -3.69 -17.14 6.50
C ILE A 973 -3.67 -17.19 8.02
N THR A 974 -2.48 -17.14 8.61
CA THR A 974 -2.25 -17.06 10.06
C THR A 974 -1.37 -15.85 10.40
N ALA A 975 -1.36 -15.45 11.67
CA ALA A 975 -0.35 -14.51 12.17
C ALA A 975 1.04 -15.17 12.20
N ASP A 976 2.05 -14.32 12.29
CA ASP A 976 3.47 -14.65 12.43
C ASP A 976 3.75 -15.66 13.57
N GLU A 977 4.68 -16.59 13.37
CA GLU A 977 5.04 -17.61 14.36
C GLU A 977 5.49 -17.02 15.70
N ASP A 978 6.24 -15.92 15.70
CA ASP A 978 6.68 -15.25 16.94
C ASP A 978 5.49 -14.70 17.73
N ILE A 979 4.45 -14.24 17.03
CA ILE A 979 3.21 -13.80 17.66
C ILE A 979 2.48 -15.01 18.24
N LEU A 980 2.41 -16.12 17.50
CA LEU A 980 1.76 -17.36 17.95
C LEU A 980 2.46 -18.00 19.15
N GLU A 981 3.79 -17.94 19.25
CA GLU A 981 4.54 -18.45 20.39
C GLU A 981 4.20 -17.71 21.70
N ASN A 982 3.89 -16.42 21.59
CA ASN A 982 3.53 -15.57 22.72
C ASN A 982 2.00 -15.51 22.98
N ASP A 983 1.17 -15.90 22.01
CA ASP A 983 -0.28 -15.93 22.12
C ASP A 983 -0.81 -17.30 22.59
N VAL A 984 -0.60 -17.56 23.88
CA VAL A 984 -1.09 -18.78 24.54
C VAL A 984 -2.48 -18.56 25.14
N PHE A 985 -3.27 -19.65 25.23
CA PHE A 985 -4.51 -19.62 26.01
C PHE A 985 -4.22 -19.19 27.46
N GLY A 986 -4.83 -18.09 27.87
CA GLY A 986 -4.74 -17.58 29.23
C GLY A 986 -5.94 -16.71 29.58
N SER A 987 -5.71 -15.75 30.47
CA SER A 987 -6.76 -14.99 31.14
C SER A 987 -6.35 -13.55 31.41
N THR A 988 -7.28 -12.76 31.93
CA THR A 988 -7.02 -11.42 32.46
C THR A 988 -6.07 -11.44 33.68
N ALA A 989 -5.96 -12.56 34.40
CA ALA A 989 -5.17 -12.64 35.63
C ALA A 989 -3.67 -12.85 35.39
N ASP A 990 -3.31 -13.56 34.33
CA ASP A 990 -1.94 -13.77 33.85
C ASP A 990 -1.56 -12.81 32.71
N GLY A 991 -2.52 -12.01 32.21
CA GLY A 991 -2.29 -10.93 31.24
C GLY A 991 -2.27 -11.37 29.78
N ASN A 992 -2.64 -12.63 29.51
CA ASN A 992 -2.62 -13.23 28.18
C ASN A 992 -3.95 -13.09 27.42
N ALA A 993 -5.01 -12.68 28.10
CA ALA A 993 -6.31 -12.42 27.48
C ALA A 993 -7.04 -11.25 28.14
N GLN A 994 -7.96 -10.65 27.40
CA GLN A 994 -8.73 -9.48 27.81
C GLN A 994 -10.20 -9.82 28.04
N THR A 995 -10.72 -10.86 27.38
CA THR A 995 -12.15 -11.21 27.35
C THR A 995 -12.50 -12.44 28.19
N CYS A 996 -11.50 -13.08 28.82
CA CYS A 996 -11.72 -14.26 29.67
C CYS A 996 -11.03 -14.13 31.03
N SER A 997 -11.77 -14.46 32.09
CA SER A 997 -11.27 -14.37 33.48
C SER A 997 -10.42 -15.56 33.90
N GLY A 998 -10.37 -16.62 33.07
CA GLY A 998 -9.59 -17.82 33.32
C GLY A 998 -10.25 -18.82 34.26
N VAL A 999 -9.74 -20.05 34.22
CA VAL A 999 -10.29 -21.19 34.99
C VAL A 999 -10.28 -20.95 36.50
N ALA A 1000 -9.27 -20.24 37.01
CA ALA A 1000 -9.16 -19.93 38.44
C ALA A 1000 -10.30 -19.04 38.95
N ALA A 1001 -10.89 -18.21 38.09
CA ALA A 1001 -12.05 -17.36 38.39
C ALA A 1001 -13.39 -18.06 38.07
N GLY A 1002 -13.37 -19.32 37.63
CA GLY A 1002 -14.56 -20.07 37.24
C GLY A 1002 -15.05 -19.81 35.82
N ASP A 1003 -14.19 -19.25 34.96
CA ASP A 1003 -14.41 -19.04 33.52
C ASP A 1003 -13.53 -19.99 32.69
N VAL A 1004 -13.33 -19.71 31.40
CA VAL A 1004 -12.41 -20.41 30.49
C VAL A 1004 -11.18 -19.55 30.18
N ASP A 1005 -10.17 -20.15 29.58
CA ASP A 1005 -9.04 -19.43 29.00
C ASP A 1005 -9.34 -19.09 27.52
N CYS A 1006 -8.76 -18.00 27.01
CA CYS A 1006 -8.82 -17.63 25.59
C CYS A 1006 -7.48 -17.07 25.09
N HIS A 1007 -7.38 -16.91 23.77
CA HIS A 1007 -6.25 -16.29 23.08
C HIS A 1007 -6.75 -15.57 21.82
N ASN A 1008 -5.89 -14.78 21.16
CA ASN A 1008 -6.30 -13.95 20.03
C ASN A 1008 -6.70 -14.76 18.78
N VAL A 1009 -7.68 -14.26 18.03
CA VAL A 1009 -8.02 -14.79 16.70
C VAL A 1009 -6.96 -14.37 15.68
N ASN A 1010 -6.01 -15.29 15.49
CA ASN A 1010 -4.84 -15.09 14.63
C ASN A 1010 -4.97 -15.77 13.26
N THR A 1011 -6.14 -16.30 12.91
CA THR A 1011 -6.35 -17.00 11.64
C THR A 1011 -7.48 -16.38 10.85
N ILE A 1012 -7.29 -16.29 9.53
CA ILE A 1012 -8.30 -15.90 8.57
C ILE A 1012 -8.66 -17.11 7.73
N ASP A 1013 -9.95 -17.43 7.70
CA ASP A 1013 -10.47 -18.48 6.84
C ASP A 1013 -10.40 -18.14 5.35
N ARG A 1014 -10.45 -19.18 4.53
CA ARG A 1014 -10.53 -19.08 3.06
C ARG A 1014 -11.61 -18.11 2.60
N TYR A 1015 -11.28 -17.30 1.60
CA TYR A 1015 -12.13 -16.22 1.13
C TYR A 1015 -12.51 -16.40 -0.34
N PHE A 1016 -13.81 -16.39 -0.63
CA PHE A 1016 -14.37 -16.52 -1.97
C PHE A 1016 -15.26 -15.34 -2.31
N VAL A 1017 -15.03 -14.71 -3.47
CA VAL A 1017 -15.87 -13.63 -4.00
C VAL A 1017 -16.26 -13.97 -5.43
N HIS A 1018 -17.52 -13.72 -5.76
CA HIS A 1018 -18.10 -14.04 -7.06
C HIS A 1018 -18.64 -12.78 -7.74
N GLY A 1019 -18.48 -12.69 -9.05
CA GLY A 1019 -19.02 -11.63 -9.88
C GLY A 1019 -19.74 -12.21 -11.09
N ALA A 1020 -20.72 -11.48 -11.60
CA ALA A 1020 -21.47 -11.86 -12.80
C ALA A 1020 -21.76 -10.64 -13.66
N SER A 1021 -21.72 -10.81 -14.98
CA SER A 1021 -22.09 -9.76 -15.92
C SER A 1021 -22.73 -10.28 -17.19
N VAL A 1022 -23.45 -9.40 -17.87
CA VAL A 1022 -23.99 -9.60 -19.21
C VAL A 1022 -23.55 -8.42 -20.06
N ALA A 1023 -22.97 -8.70 -21.21
CA ALA A 1023 -22.61 -7.73 -22.23
C ALA A 1023 -23.40 -8.01 -23.51
N TYR A 1024 -23.80 -6.96 -24.20
CA TYR A 1024 -24.46 -6.97 -25.50
C TYR A 1024 -23.60 -6.18 -26.48
N ARG A 1025 -23.22 -6.80 -27.60
CA ARG A 1025 -22.39 -6.20 -28.64
C ARG A 1025 -23.08 -6.37 -29.99
N LYS A 1026 -23.43 -5.27 -30.64
CA LYS A 1026 -24.02 -5.27 -31.99
C LYS A 1026 -23.69 -3.98 -32.73
N ASP A 1027 -23.35 -4.10 -34.00
CA ASP A 1027 -22.96 -2.97 -34.86
C ASP A 1027 -21.85 -2.16 -34.17
N ASP A 1028 -22.04 -0.85 -33.95
CA ASP A 1028 -21.06 -0.02 -33.24
C ASP A 1028 -21.38 0.19 -31.75
N TRP A 1029 -22.25 -0.63 -31.14
CA TRP A 1029 -22.60 -0.55 -29.72
C TRP A 1029 -22.07 -1.74 -28.92
N SER A 1030 -21.48 -1.46 -27.76
CA SER A 1030 -21.23 -2.43 -26.69
C SER A 1030 -21.87 -1.90 -25.40
N ILE A 1031 -22.72 -2.67 -24.75
CA ILE A 1031 -23.38 -2.30 -23.49
C ILE A 1031 -23.29 -3.48 -22.53
N GLY A 1032 -22.70 -3.29 -21.37
CA GLY A 1032 -22.59 -4.30 -20.34
C GLY A 1032 -23.13 -3.84 -18.99
N ALA A 1033 -23.64 -4.78 -18.22
CA ALA A 1033 -24.02 -4.56 -16.84
C ALA A 1033 -23.69 -5.79 -16.01
N GLY A 1034 -23.36 -5.58 -14.73
CA GLY A 1034 -23.02 -6.68 -13.84
C GLY A 1034 -22.99 -6.31 -12.37
N VAL A 1035 -22.60 -7.29 -11.58
CA VAL A 1035 -22.45 -7.20 -10.14
C VAL A 1035 -21.16 -7.89 -9.71
N ARG A 1036 -20.31 -7.17 -8.98
CA ARG A 1036 -19.15 -7.73 -8.26
C ARG A 1036 -19.57 -8.03 -6.83
N ASN A 1037 -18.95 -9.06 -6.25
CA ASN A 1037 -19.29 -9.56 -4.91
C ASN A 1037 -20.80 -9.81 -4.76
N ILE A 1038 -21.37 -10.64 -5.66
CA ILE A 1038 -22.82 -10.88 -5.74
C ILE A 1038 -23.44 -11.36 -4.42
N PHE A 1039 -22.67 -12.04 -3.58
CA PHE A 1039 -23.13 -12.53 -2.26
C PHE A 1039 -22.87 -11.56 -1.11
N ASP A 1040 -22.38 -10.34 -1.40
CA ASP A 1040 -22.05 -9.32 -0.40
C ASP A 1040 -21.19 -9.86 0.75
N LYS A 1041 -20.15 -10.62 0.38
CA LYS A 1041 -19.25 -11.25 1.34
C LYS A 1041 -18.33 -10.18 1.94
N ALA A 1042 -18.58 -9.81 3.19
CA ALA A 1042 -17.72 -8.93 3.97
C ALA A 1042 -16.29 -9.50 4.12
N PRO A 1043 -15.27 -8.65 4.24
CA PRO A 1043 -13.93 -9.10 4.58
C PRO A 1043 -13.93 -9.86 5.92
N PRO A 1044 -12.99 -10.80 6.11
CA PRO A 1044 -12.87 -11.52 7.37
C PRO A 1044 -12.47 -10.59 8.52
N ARG A 1045 -12.79 -10.98 9.76
CA ARG A 1045 -12.39 -10.26 10.98
C ARG A 1045 -11.16 -10.91 11.62
N ILE A 1046 -10.31 -10.08 12.23
CA ILE A 1046 -9.08 -10.46 12.91
C ILE A 1046 -8.85 -9.65 14.18
N ASP A 1047 -8.10 -10.18 15.14
CA ASP A 1047 -7.51 -9.31 16.16
C ASP A 1047 -6.37 -8.48 15.56
N THR A 1048 -6.41 -7.17 15.75
CA THR A 1048 -5.40 -6.27 15.18
C THR A 1048 -4.09 -6.19 15.98
N ALA A 1049 -3.99 -6.90 17.11
CA ALA A 1049 -2.74 -7.06 17.84
C ALA A 1049 -1.76 -7.94 17.05
N SER A 1050 -2.29 -8.91 16.29
CA SER A 1050 -1.50 -9.95 15.65
C SER A 1050 -1.34 -9.76 14.15
N ILE A 1051 -2.27 -9.04 13.50
CA ILE A 1051 -2.35 -8.89 12.05
C ILE A 1051 -2.74 -7.44 11.74
N PHE A 1052 -2.11 -6.81 10.75
CA PHE A 1052 -2.43 -5.43 10.37
C PHE A 1052 -3.87 -5.30 9.90
N GLY A 1053 -4.66 -4.51 10.62
CA GLY A 1053 -6.04 -4.21 10.28
C GLY A 1053 -6.52 -2.90 10.88
N ARG A 1054 -7.78 -2.55 10.57
CA ARG A 1054 -8.50 -1.41 11.12
C ARG A 1054 -9.91 -1.87 11.48
N ASN A 1055 -10.36 -1.59 12.70
CA ASN A 1055 -11.64 -2.05 13.23
C ASN A 1055 -11.88 -3.55 12.93
N ASN A 1056 -10.89 -4.38 13.32
CA ASN A 1056 -10.81 -5.82 13.03
C ASN A 1056 -10.85 -6.22 11.53
N THR A 1057 -10.76 -5.30 10.58
CA THR A 1057 -10.76 -5.59 9.13
C THR A 1057 -9.33 -5.54 8.56
N PRO A 1058 -8.84 -6.58 7.85
CA PRO A 1058 -7.53 -6.57 7.22
C PRO A 1058 -7.48 -5.64 6.00
N LEU A 1059 -6.39 -4.90 5.84
CA LEU A 1059 -6.15 -3.99 4.71
C LEU A 1059 -4.97 -4.47 3.85
N GLY A 1060 -4.90 -4.02 2.58
CA GLY A 1060 -3.78 -4.29 1.65
C GLY A 1060 -3.51 -5.76 1.29
N SER A 1061 -4.40 -6.67 1.70
CA SER A 1061 -4.22 -8.13 1.58
C SER A 1061 -5.13 -8.75 0.50
N GLY A 1062 -5.64 -7.92 -0.42
CA GLY A 1062 -6.50 -8.36 -1.52
C GLY A 1062 -7.95 -8.70 -1.15
N TYR A 1063 -8.43 -8.48 0.07
CA TYR A 1063 -9.84 -8.69 0.43
C TYR A 1063 -10.76 -7.63 -0.22
N ASP A 1064 -12.04 -7.98 -0.44
CA ASP A 1064 -13.01 -7.03 -1.01
C ASP A 1064 -13.49 -6.04 0.07
N LEU A 1065 -13.22 -4.75 -0.11
CA LEU A 1065 -13.59 -3.68 0.82
C LEU A 1065 -14.75 -2.80 0.31
N ASN A 1066 -15.34 -3.15 -0.83
CA ASN A 1066 -16.47 -2.42 -1.40
C ASN A 1066 -17.82 -3.09 -1.17
N GLY A 1067 -17.83 -4.36 -0.75
CA GLY A 1067 -19.05 -5.15 -0.66
C GLY A 1067 -19.63 -5.41 -2.05
N ARG A 1068 -20.94 -5.65 -2.15
CA ARG A 1068 -21.62 -5.79 -3.44
C ARG A 1068 -21.55 -4.48 -4.23
N VAL A 1069 -21.11 -4.56 -5.50
CA VAL A 1069 -21.03 -3.39 -6.40
C VAL A 1069 -21.74 -3.69 -7.71
N PHE A 1070 -22.71 -2.87 -8.08
CA PHE A 1070 -23.34 -2.90 -9.40
C PHE A 1070 -22.58 -2.01 -10.37
N PHE A 1071 -22.50 -2.40 -11.64
CA PHE A 1071 -21.85 -1.58 -12.65
C PHE A 1071 -22.56 -1.65 -13.99
N VAL A 1072 -22.38 -0.61 -14.79
CA VAL A 1072 -22.78 -0.51 -16.19
C VAL A 1072 -21.62 0.06 -16.98
N ASN A 1073 -21.39 -0.47 -18.17
CA ASN A 1073 -20.47 0.06 -19.16
C ASN A 1073 -21.21 0.21 -20.51
N ALA A 1074 -20.83 1.23 -21.28
CA ALA A 1074 -21.37 1.46 -22.61
C ALA A 1074 -20.30 2.08 -23.50
N THR A 1075 -20.11 1.52 -24.69
CA THR A 1075 -19.21 2.00 -25.73
C THR A 1075 -19.99 2.21 -27.01
N LYS A 1076 -19.74 3.33 -27.68
CA LYS A 1076 -20.24 3.62 -29.02
C LYS A 1076 -19.08 4.03 -29.93
N SER A 1077 -18.88 3.28 -31.00
CA SER A 1077 -17.93 3.62 -32.06
C SER A 1077 -18.67 4.34 -33.20
N PHE A 1078 -17.99 5.26 -33.87
CA PHE A 1078 -18.47 6.08 -34.98
C PHE A 1078 -17.47 5.92 -36.11
N ARG A 1079 -17.80 5.05 -37.05
CA ARG A 1079 -17.00 4.76 -38.26
C ARG A 1079 -17.40 5.67 -39.41
#